data_AF-A0A8H7RQZ7-F1
#
_entry.id   AF-A0A8H7RQZ7-F1
#
_cell.length_a   1.000
_cell.length_b   1.000
_cell.length_c   1.000
_cell.angle_alpha   90.00
_cell.angle_beta   90.00
_cell.angle_gamma   90.00
#
_symmetry.space_group_name_H-M   'P 1'
#
loop_
_entity.id
_entity.type
_entity.pdbx_description
1 polymer ?
#
loop_
_entity_poly.entity_id
_entity_poly.type
_entity_poly.pdbx_seq_one_letter_code
_entity_poly.pdbx_strand_id
1 'polypeptide(L)'
;MYYKEIIYAKIQSVKYQRNSETIPTCVDCGLVGHYNKNYYKCSKYNPDTADSVGTSCKRNQSFEMKQEKKEAKQQKTNNTNVVCSNCKEVGHSSSRSPLCKNHLSSKLEVFNNNLGKAHQSFTRKIPFRSCIRNNESIIATTSSSVNPQSAATIKSRIISACEDVRQLIFRAQIFVNYYILMHKDDIIPDCIFKQNFWYSICQLVNNRKATNGTALPSDMIPAWDTFRIKYPAIIYKVNLASGNSQCISEACTVVATSYLNNIVELFEAKVLRYIRYILQNAFMTMSPDHVAKVAKEFCYQMVCQGNPVWPKSIQLSEGEQSRIKEVCMPLSTHIDVQVTLKSLSASPGKFVRSLAYILSEYEREHLAHNPYDVRRLPLPRLFTISPSPSFRWKFVTISVNSLCCFTKEKLPRGYNAQLDLFYKYFDFKGLGFKSIDDLRPNGLNNVLFSNTIKSDGFTVDFLFEKRRATALKEVKKDIENHDLVLEDFEYEEVERIYQPVFIDPGRKAVYTAAIGLDTSNHQIRQCSTKEYYNLTGSTKYSSRLQKLKDSKGLTSIETNIPTQKTCSSILYDRFIQYIIIHKDKLFAFYGKDTAKDRFFLYQGRQRAPEIMVNMLLNGDKKYNKKKRNKTKRKKWRKMKKAAKKSNERLDRKARAKKKINDNDVSGTVGTHDVTKSNKWKPSKFEYDKSKVPLIVFGTGMVGKDLVKLRGLRHGVTGMFYRTLKKREKEGELLVVPIDEFKTSRICNICKTDTLYKASHTRGFGVLVCKTCKTLWQRDVNASKNMMSIASSIWNQDGRPTAFKRV
;
A
#
# COMPACT_ATOMS: atom_id res chain seq x y z
N MET A 1 -30.07 -8.41 -14.07
CA MET A 1 -29.77 -8.97 -15.40
C MET A 1 -29.83 -7.87 -16.45
N TYR A 2 -30.88 -7.06 -16.48
CA TYR A 2 -31.10 -5.94 -17.43
C TYR A 2 -29.91 -4.99 -17.76
N TYR A 3 -29.16 -4.48 -16.77
CA TYR A 3 -28.07 -3.51 -17.07
C TYR A 3 -26.91 -4.09 -17.89
N LYS A 4 -26.59 -5.37 -17.68
CA LYS A 4 -25.45 -6.00 -18.37
C LYS A 4 -25.68 -6.09 -19.87
N GLU A 5 -26.90 -6.43 -20.26
CA GLU A 5 -27.32 -6.56 -21.65
C GLU A 5 -27.28 -5.18 -22.33
N ILE A 6 -27.85 -4.15 -21.72
CA ILE A 6 -27.80 -2.76 -22.24
C ILE A 6 -26.35 -2.29 -22.42
N ILE A 7 -25.51 -2.48 -21.40
CA ILE A 7 -24.10 -2.09 -21.44
C ILE A 7 -23.37 -2.83 -22.55
N TYR A 8 -23.56 -4.15 -22.65
CA TYR A 8 -22.92 -4.98 -23.66
C TYR A 8 -23.37 -4.59 -25.07
N ALA A 9 -24.67 -4.36 -25.29
CA ALA A 9 -25.21 -3.91 -26.57
C ALA A 9 -24.60 -2.57 -27.00
N LYS A 10 -24.53 -1.59 -26.08
CA LYS A 10 -23.92 -0.28 -26.36
C LYS A 10 -22.45 -0.44 -26.78
N ILE A 11 -21.70 -1.22 -26.03
CA ILE A 11 -20.30 -1.53 -26.33
C ILE A 11 -20.14 -2.13 -27.72
N GLN A 12 -20.97 -3.12 -28.08
CA GLN A 12 -20.89 -3.77 -29.39
C GLN A 12 -21.25 -2.81 -30.52
N SER A 13 -22.28 -1.98 -30.35
CA SER A 13 -22.66 -0.98 -31.35
C SER A 13 -21.54 0.00 -31.67
N VAL A 14 -20.86 0.52 -30.63
CA VAL A 14 -19.74 1.46 -30.79
C VAL A 14 -18.52 0.78 -31.39
N LYS A 15 -18.22 -0.48 -31.01
CA LYS A 15 -17.14 -1.25 -31.64
C LYS A 15 -17.39 -1.50 -33.12
N TYR A 16 -18.63 -1.80 -33.49
CA TYR A 16 -19.02 -1.99 -34.88
C TYR A 16 -18.83 -0.69 -35.68
N GLN A 17 -19.34 0.44 -35.18
CA GLN A 17 -19.19 1.77 -35.80
C GLN A 17 -17.71 2.19 -35.94
N ARG A 18 -16.88 1.93 -34.92
CA ARG A 18 -15.45 2.27 -34.97
C ARG A 18 -14.62 1.35 -35.86
N ASN A 19 -15.04 0.09 -36.04
CA ASN A 19 -14.36 -0.84 -36.93
C ASN A 19 -14.70 -0.59 -38.42
N SER A 20 -15.80 0.11 -38.72
CA SER A 20 -16.15 0.53 -40.08
C SER A 20 -15.44 1.80 -40.55
N GLU A 21 -14.70 2.50 -39.68
CA GLU A 21 -13.97 3.73 -40.03
C GLU A 21 -12.45 3.61 -39.77
N THR A 22 -11.68 3.50 -40.86
CA THR A 22 -10.24 3.74 -40.99
C THR A 22 -9.28 2.91 -40.12
N ILE A 23 -8.52 2.02 -40.79
CA ILE A 23 -7.33 1.38 -40.22
C ILE A 23 -6.27 2.48 -39.98
N PRO A 24 -5.77 2.68 -38.75
CA PRO A 24 -4.87 3.80 -38.45
C PRO A 24 -3.50 3.62 -39.11
N THR A 25 -3.03 4.66 -39.80
CA THR A 25 -1.72 4.71 -40.45
C THR A 25 -0.67 5.31 -39.51
N CYS A 26 0.49 4.67 -39.40
CA CYS A 26 1.55 5.10 -38.51
C CYS A 26 2.24 6.37 -39.02
N VAL A 27 2.27 7.43 -38.21
CA VAL A 27 2.90 8.71 -38.59
C VAL A 27 4.41 8.62 -38.79
N ASP A 28 5.06 7.60 -38.24
CA ASP A 28 6.51 7.43 -38.31
C ASP A 28 6.96 6.47 -39.43
N CYS A 29 6.22 5.38 -39.67
CA CYS A 29 6.61 4.34 -40.63
C CYS A 29 5.65 4.14 -41.82
N GLY A 30 4.51 4.81 -41.83
CA GLY A 30 3.54 4.75 -42.94
C GLY A 30 2.73 3.47 -43.04
N LEU A 31 2.93 2.48 -42.16
CA LEU A 31 2.19 1.21 -42.19
C LEU A 31 0.85 1.30 -41.45
N VAL A 32 -0.16 0.61 -41.98
CA VAL A 32 -1.50 0.53 -41.41
C VAL A 32 -1.56 -0.43 -40.20
N GLY A 33 -2.43 -0.13 -39.24
CA GLY A 33 -2.71 -0.93 -38.04
C GLY A 33 -2.07 -0.43 -36.73
N HIS A 34 -1.43 0.75 -36.73
CA HIS A 34 -0.90 1.40 -35.51
C HIS A 34 -0.60 2.89 -35.75
N TYR A 35 -0.47 3.70 -34.68
CA TYR A 35 -0.40 5.16 -34.79
C TYR A 35 1.01 5.78 -34.83
N ASN A 36 2.01 5.17 -34.18
CA ASN A 36 3.37 5.73 -34.09
C ASN A 36 4.42 4.66 -33.76
N LYS A 37 5.69 5.06 -33.81
CA LYS A 37 6.87 4.20 -33.58
C LYS A 37 6.96 3.57 -32.19
N ASN A 38 6.14 3.98 -31.22
CA ASN A 38 6.13 3.37 -29.89
C ASN A 38 5.36 2.04 -29.84
N TYR A 39 4.72 1.65 -30.94
CA TYR A 39 4.11 0.33 -31.08
C TYR A 39 5.18 -0.73 -31.33
N TYR A 40 5.25 -1.77 -30.49
CA TYR A 40 6.31 -2.79 -30.50
C TYR A 40 6.48 -3.60 -31.80
N LYS A 41 5.51 -3.53 -32.72
CA LYS A 41 5.60 -4.14 -34.07
C LYS A 41 5.83 -3.11 -35.18
N CYS A 42 6.00 -1.83 -34.84
CA CYS A 42 6.40 -0.82 -35.81
C CYS A 42 7.82 -1.09 -36.27
N SER A 43 8.08 -1.01 -37.58
CA SER A 43 9.42 -1.16 -38.15
C SER A 43 10.43 -0.13 -37.63
N LYS A 44 9.97 0.99 -37.06
CA LYS A 44 10.80 2.05 -36.45
C LYS A 44 10.80 2.02 -34.91
N TYR A 45 10.28 0.94 -34.29
CA TYR A 45 10.29 0.78 -32.85
C TYR A 45 11.70 0.50 -32.34
N ASN A 46 12.20 1.40 -31.47
CA ASN A 46 13.44 1.18 -30.75
C ASN A 46 13.08 0.88 -29.28
N PRO A 47 13.32 -0.35 -28.77
CA PRO A 47 13.07 -0.65 -27.38
C PRO A 47 13.99 0.20 -26.49
N ASP A 48 13.42 0.91 -25.51
CA ASP A 48 14.19 1.59 -24.47
C ASP A 48 15.11 0.56 -23.78
N THR A 49 16.40 0.59 -24.10
CA THR A 49 17.41 -0.24 -23.44
C THR A 49 17.58 0.26 -22.01
N ALA A 50 17.48 -0.66 -21.06
CA ALA A 50 17.42 -0.40 -19.63
C ALA A 50 18.74 0.08 -19.00
N ASP A 51 19.74 0.41 -19.82
CA ASP A 51 21.11 0.72 -19.36
C ASP A 51 21.40 2.22 -19.21
N SER A 52 20.40 3.09 -19.40
CA SER A 52 20.54 4.52 -19.11
C SER A 52 19.79 4.94 -17.83
N VAL A 53 20.53 5.63 -16.97
CA VAL A 53 20.06 6.20 -15.71
C VAL A 53 19.13 7.38 -16.01
N GLY A 54 17.96 7.45 -15.36
CA GLY A 54 17.20 8.71 -15.27
C GLY A 54 15.82 8.81 -15.91
N THR A 55 14.93 7.80 -15.83
CA THR A 55 13.48 8.05 -16.03
C THR A 55 12.67 7.78 -14.76
N SER A 56 12.11 8.87 -14.24
CA SER A 56 11.24 8.96 -13.06
C SER A 56 9.89 8.28 -13.35
N CYS A 57 9.82 6.97 -13.20
CA CYS A 57 8.59 6.23 -13.03
C CYS A 57 8.89 4.98 -12.21
N LYS A 58 7.96 4.58 -11.33
CA LYS A 58 8.11 3.37 -10.51
C LYS A 58 8.39 2.17 -11.41
N ARG A 59 9.65 1.75 -11.51
CA ARG A 59 10.05 0.60 -12.32
C ARG A 59 9.70 -0.67 -11.57
N ASN A 60 8.79 -1.46 -12.12
CA ASN A 60 8.72 -2.88 -11.80
C ASN A 60 9.93 -3.54 -12.44
N GLN A 61 10.77 -4.21 -11.65
CA GLN A 61 11.91 -4.99 -12.15
C GLN A 61 11.43 -5.98 -13.24
N SER A 62 12.16 -6.05 -14.36
CA SER A 62 11.95 -7.05 -15.40
C SER A 62 12.23 -8.45 -14.85
N PHE A 63 11.69 -9.46 -15.53
CA PHE A 63 11.87 -10.85 -15.15
C PHE A 63 13.34 -11.29 -15.38
N GLU A 64 13.98 -10.86 -16.48
CA GLU A 64 15.39 -11.15 -16.74
C GLU A 64 16.29 -10.64 -15.61
N MET A 65 16.11 -9.40 -15.16
CA MET A 65 16.92 -8.82 -14.09
C MET A 65 16.78 -9.55 -12.74
N LYS A 66 15.63 -10.21 -12.49
CA LYS A 66 15.44 -11.08 -11.31
C LYS A 66 16.11 -12.44 -11.47
N GLN A 67 16.20 -12.91 -12.71
CA GLN A 67 16.80 -14.18 -13.07
C GLN A 67 18.34 -14.07 -13.10
N GLU A 68 18.88 -13.01 -13.70
CA GLU A 68 20.30 -12.67 -13.68
C GLU A 68 20.83 -12.48 -12.25
N LYS A 69 20.03 -11.87 -11.35
CA LYS A 69 20.35 -11.75 -9.91
C LYS A 69 20.36 -13.10 -9.17
N LYS A 70 19.64 -14.11 -9.68
CA LYS A 70 19.68 -15.48 -9.16
C LYS A 70 20.85 -16.27 -9.76
N GLU A 71 21.11 -16.09 -11.05
CA GLU A 71 22.16 -16.79 -11.80
C GLU A 71 23.56 -16.29 -11.37
N ALA A 72 23.73 -15.00 -11.11
CA ALA A 72 24.96 -14.45 -10.53
C ALA A 72 25.28 -14.98 -9.12
N LYS A 73 24.35 -15.69 -8.46
CA LYS A 73 24.54 -16.33 -7.14
C LYS A 73 24.81 -17.83 -7.23
N GLN A 74 24.75 -18.43 -8.41
CA GLN A 74 24.88 -19.88 -8.59
C GLN A 74 25.64 -20.19 -9.88
N GLN A 75 26.97 -20.15 -9.83
CA GLN A 75 27.77 -20.90 -10.79
C GLN A 75 27.91 -22.33 -10.27
N LYS A 76 27.48 -23.31 -11.06
CA LYS A 76 27.77 -24.73 -10.83
C LYS A 76 28.43 -25.30 -12.07
N THR A 77 29.54 -25.98 -11.84
CA THR A 77 30.24 -26.85 -12.80
C THR A 77 29.46 -28.17 -12.94
N ASN A 78 29.17 -28.56 -14.17
CA ASN A 78 28.57 -29.86 -14.49
C ASN A 78 29.68 -30.88 -14.70
N ASN A 79 29.65 -31.97 -13.95
CA ASN A 79 30.52 -33.12 -14.14
C ASN A 79 29.64 -34.32 -14.47
N THR A 80 29.93 -35.04 -15.55
CA THR A 80 28.99 -35.95 -16.25
C THR A 80 29.05 -37.42 -15.79
N ASN A 81 29.90 -37.79 -14.84
CA ASN A 81 30.01 -39.15 -14.30
C ASN A 81 29.55 -39.24 -12.84
N VAL A 82 28.24 -39.01 -12.57
CA VAL A 82 27.73 -39.10 -11.19
C VAL A 82 26.56 -40.06 -11.07
N VAL A 83 26.65 -40.96 -10.08
CA VAL A 83 25.61 -41.93 -9.68
C VAL A 83 24.76 -41.32 -8.56
N CYS A 84 23.45 -41.49 -8.64
CA CYS A 84 22.53 -40.90 -7.69
C CYS A 84 22.58 -41.62 -6.34
N SER A 85 22.87 -40.90 -5.26
CA SER A 85 22.91 -41.48 -3.91
C SER A 85 21.58 -42.07 -3.46
N ASN A 86 20.44 -41.63 -4.03
CA ASN A 86 19.09 -42.00 -3.60
C ASN A 86 18.38 -43.03 -4.49
N CYS A 87 18.49 -42.95 -5.84
CA CYS A 87 17.87 -43.93 -6.74
C CYS A 87 18.88 -44.89 -7.40
N LYS A 88 20.19 -44.69 -7.16
CA LYS A 88 21.29 -45.52 -7.68
C LYS A 88 21.43 -45.55 -9.20
N GLU A 89 20.73 -44.68 -9.93
CA GLU A 89 20.84 -44.54 -11.39
C GLU A 89 21.98 -43.58 -11.78
N VAL A 90 22.57 -43.82 -12.96
CA VAL A 90 23.63 -43.00 -13.56
C VAL A 90 23.08 -41.73 -14.22
N GLY A 91 23.91 -40.68 -14.31
CA GLY A 91 23.59 -39.43 -15.00
C GLY A 91 23.08 -38.28 -14.10
N HIS A 92 22.96 -38.50 -12.79
CA HIS A 92 22.66 -37.45 -11.82
C HIS A 92 23.10 -37.81 -10.39
N SER A 93 23.36 -36.82 -9.54
CA SER A 93 24.02 -37.05 -8.24
C SER A 93 23.08 -37.24 -7.04
N SER A 94 21.82 -36.82 -7.14
CA SER A 94 20.89 -36.86 -6.00
C SER A 94 19.44 -36.74 -6.44
N SER A 95 18.51 -37.03 -5.51
CA SER A 95 17.06 -36.81 -5.70
C SER A 95 16.64 -35.36 -5.92
N ARG A 96 17.56 -34.40 -5.82
CA ARG A 96 17.32 -33.02 -6.27
C ARG A 96 17.27 -32.89 -7.78
N SER A 97 17.83 -33.84 -8.52
CA SER A 97 17.75 -33.86 -9.98
C SER A 97 16.32 -34.16 -10.44
N PRO A 98 15.76 -33.40 -11.39
CA PRO A 98 14.48 -33.73 -12.03
C PRO A 98 14.46 -35.10 -12.71
N LEU A 99 15.63 -35.65 -13.04
CA LEU A 99 15.81 -36.97 -13.66
C LEU A 99 15.70 -38.12 -12.66
N CYS A 100 15.66 -37.85 -11.35
CA CYS A 100 15.54 -38.89 -10.33
C CYS A 100 14.09 -39.35 -10.21
N LYS A 101 13.85 -40.67 -10.21
CA LYS A 101 12.52 -41.25 -9.91
C LYS A 101 11.94 -40.81 -8.55
N ASN A 102 12.83 -40.54 -7.59
CA ASN A 102 12.47 -40.06 -6.25
C ASN A 102 12.48 -38.52 -6.14
N HIS A 103 12.45 -37.81 -7.27
CA HIS A 103 12.46 -36.35 -7.30
C HIS A 103 11.15 -35.79 -6.76
N LEU A 104 11.26 -34.94 -5.74
CA LEU A 104 10.14 -34.16 -5.24
C LEU A 104 10.26 -32.75 -5.78
N SER A 105 9.32 -32.36 -6.65
CA SER A 105 9.29 -31.01 -7.20
C SER A 105 9.27 -29.97 -6.08
N SER A 106 10.17 -29.00 -6.20
CA SER A 106 10.21 -27.81 -5.37
C SER A 106 8.93 -26.99 -5.53
N LYS A 107 8.62 -26.14 -4.54
CA LYS A 107 7.47 -25.22 -4.64
C LYS A 107 7.51 -24.38 -5.91
N LEU A 108 8.71 -23.94 -6.32
CA LEU A 108 8.89 -23.12 -7.51
C LEU A 108 8.62 -23.91 -8.80
N GLU A 109 9.07 -25.16 -8.89
CA GLU A 109 8.75 -26.04 -10.02
C GLU A 109 7.24 -26.31 -10.09
N VAL A 110 6.59 -26.60 -8.96
CA VAL A 110 5.13 -26.78 -8.92
C VAL A 110 4.39 -25.54 -9.41
N PHE A 111 4.80 -24.34 -8.98
CA PHE A 111 4.20 -23.10 -9.47
C PHE A 111 4.47 -22.87 -10.95
N ASN A 112 5.70 -23.08 -11.42
CA ASN A 112 6.04 -22.88 -12.82
C ASN A 112 5.28 -23.86 -13.72
N ASN A 113 5.15 -25.12 -13.32
CA ASN A 113 4.46 -26.15 -14.09
C ASN A 113 2.95 -25.88 -14.17
N ASN A 114 2.32 -25.40 -13.10
CA ASN A 114 0.87 -25.18 -13.07
C ASN A 114 0.44 -23.76 -13.50
N LEU A 115 1.23 -22.73 -13.14
CA LEU A 115 0.91 -21.30 -13.36
C LEU A 115 1.76 -20.64 -14.45
N GLY A 116 2.78 -21.32 -14.97
CA GLY A 116 3.79 -20.74 -15.86
C GLY A 116 4.83 -19.92 -15.11
N LYS A 117 5.96 -19.63 -15.78
CA LYS A 117 7.09 -18.86 -15.22
C LYS A 117 6.72 -17.44 -14.77
N ALA A 118 5.69 -16.85 -15.40
CA ALA A 118 5.20 -15.52 -15.09
C ALA A 118 4.02 -15.57 -14.08
N HIS A 119 4.26 -16.01 -12.85
CA HIS A 119 3.28 -15.95 -11.76
C HIS A 119 3.54 -14.77 -10.80
N GLN A 120 2.55 -14.44 -9.97
CA GLN A 120 2.63 -13.39 -8.95
C GLN A 120 1.94 -13.78 -7.65
N SER A 121 2.53 -13.39 -6.53
CA SER A 121 2.00 -13.63 -5.20
C SER A 121 0.88 -12.64 -4.84
N PHE A 122 -0.12 -13.12 -4.09
CA PHE A 122 -1.12 -12.28 -3.45
C PHE A 122 -1.58 -12.91 -2.13
N THR A 123 -2.25 -12.12 -1.28
CA THR A 123 -2.65 -12.58 0.07
C THR A 123 -4.14 -12.44 0.26
N ARG A 124 -4.77 -13.45 0.88
CA ARG A 124 -6.14 -13.37 1.41
C ARG A 124 -6.09 -13.38 2.94
N LYS A 125 -6.69 -12.36 3.55
CA LYS A 125 -6.67 -12.13 5.01
C LYS A 125 -8.04 -12.43 5.62
N ILE A 126 -8.09 -13.34 6.60
CA ILE A 126 -9.31 -13.69 7.33
C ILE A 126 -9.06 -13.75 8.86
N PRO A 127 -10.11 -13.65 9.70
CA PRO A 127 -9.96 -13.85 11.14
C PRO A 127 -9.45 -15.26 11.46
N PHE A 128 -8.51 -15.39 12.41
CA PHE A 128 -7.98 -16.70 12.83
C PHE A 128 -9.09 -17.65 13.27
N ARG A 129 -10.03 -17.15 14.08
CA ARG A 129 -11.15 -17.93 14.60
C ARG A 129 -12.10 -18.49 13.54
N SER A 130 -12.12 -17.93 12.33
CA SER A 130 -13.03 -18.38 11.26
C SER A 130 -12.39 -19.38 10.32
N CYS A 131 -11.09 -19.64 10.48
CA CYS A 131 -10.34 -20.53 9.59
C CYS A 131 -9.54 -21.59 10.31
N ILE A 132 -9.52 -21.60 11.64
CA ILE A 132 -8.98 -22.73 12.39
C ILE A 132 -10.08 -23.80 12.46
N ARG A 133 -9.75 -25.04 12.13
CA ARG A 133 -10.70 -26.14 12.28
C ARG A 133 -10.83 -26.46 13.77
N ASN A 134 -12.05 -26.38 14.28
CA ASN A 134 -12.41 -27.04 15.52
C ASN A 134 -12.77 -28.47 15.11
N ASN A 135 -11.89 -29.43 15.34
CA ASN A 135 -12.13 -30.83 14.99
C ASN A 135 -13.16 -31.45 15.95
N GLU A 136 -14.39 -30.94 15.96
CA GLU A 136 -15.53 -31.61 16.61
C GLU A 136 -16.26 -32.55 15.62
N SER A 137 -16.08 -32.38 14.30
CA SER A 137 -16.78 -33.17 13.28
C SER A 137 -15.94 -34.28 12.61
N ILE A 138 -14.79 -34.63 13.18
CA ILE A 138 -13.94 -35.75 12.69
C ILE A 138 -13.58 -36.62 13.90
N ILE A 139 -14.60 -37.17 14.55
CA ILE A 139 -14.47 -38.26 15.52
C ILE A 139 -15.55 -39.27 15.14
N ALA A 140 -15.27 -40.07 14.12
CA ALA A 140 -16.06 -41.27 13.81
C ALA A 140 -15.21 -42.43 13.31
N THR A 141 -13.98 -42.21 12.85
CA THR A 141 -13.14 -43.30 12.32
C THR A 141 -11.67 -43.00 12.52
N THR A 142 -11.20 -43.18 13.76
CA THR A 142 -9.91 -43.77 14.15
C THR A 142 -9.62 -43.42 15.60
N SER A 143 -9.38 -44.46 16.39
CA SER A 143 -8.97 -44.46 17.79
C SER A 143 -7.63 -43.76 17.97
N SER A 144 -7.65 -42.43 18.08
CA SER A 144 -6.56 -41.61 18.61
C SER A 144 -7.14 -40.26 19.01
N SER A 145 -7.16 -40.01 20.32
CA SER A 145 -7.68 -38.80 20.95
C SER A 145 -7.13 -37.51 20.32
N VAL A 146 -7.93 -36.77 19.54
CA VAL A 146 -7.55 -35.42 19.09
C VAL A 146 -8.55 -34.40 19.63
N ASN A 147 -8.02 -33.62 20.58
CA ASN A 147 -8.73 -32.80 21.55
C ASN A 147 -9.03 -31.37 21.01
N PRO A 148 -10.18 -30.76 21.33
CA PRO A 148 -10.48 -29.32 21.18
C PRO A 148 -9.36 -28.37 21.66
N GLN A 149 -8.42 -28.87 22.47
CA GLN A 149 -7.14 -28.24 22.86
C GLN A 149 -6.27 -27.73 21.69
N SER A 150 -6.35 -28.33 20.50
CA SER A 150 -5.39 -28.08 19.39
C SER A 150 -5.46 -26.66 18.80
N ALA A 151 -6.65 -26.12 18.56
CA ALA A 151 -6.85 -24.76 18.02
C ALA A 151 -6.38 -23.67 19.00
N ALA A 152 -6.70 -23.85 20.29
CA ALA A 152 -6.23 -22.96 21.36
C ALA A 152 -4.71 -23.03 21.53
N THR A 153 -4.13 -24.23 21.41
CA THR A 153 -2.68 -24.46 21.48
C THR A 153 -1.95 -23.78 20.31
N ILE A 154 -2.39 -23.98 19.07
CA ILE A 154 -1.80 -23.33 17.88
C ILE A 154 -1.86 -21.81 18.04
N LYS A 155 -3.01 -21.27 18.45
CA LYS A 155 -3.15 -19.83 18.67
C LYS A 155 -2.20 -19.31 19.76
N SER A 156 -2.08 -20.03 20.87
CA SER A 156 -1.18 -19.66 21.97
C SER A 156 0.27 -19.64 21.50
N ARG A 157 0.70 -20.68 20.76
CA ARG A 157 2.06 -20.75 20.19
C ARG A 157 2.33 -19.64 19.19
N ILE A 158 1.37 -19.28 18.34
CA ILE A 158 1.50 -18.14 17.43
C ILE A 158 1.67 -16.84 18.20
N ILE A 159 0.87 -16.61 19.25
CA ILE A 159 0.98 -15.39 20.07
C ILE A 159 2.34 -15.32 20.77
N SER A 160 2.84 -16.44 21.30
CA SER A 160 4.18 -16.55 21.87
C SER A 160 5.25 -16.24 20.82
N ALA A 161 5.18 -16.85 19.63
CA ALA A 161 6.12 -16.57 18.55
C ALA A 161 6.10 -15.10 18.11
N CYS A 162 4.91 -14.47 18.04
CA CYS A 162 4.78 -13.04 17.76
C CYS A 162 5.48 -12.17 18.80
N GLU A 163 5.40 -12.53 20.09
CA GLU A 163 6.07 -11.80 21.15
C GLU A 163 7.59 -11.96 21.07
N ASP A 164 8.08 -13.20 20.96
CA ASP A 164 9.51 -13.49 20.90
C ASP A 164 10.17 -12.82 19.69
N VAL A 165 9.57 -12.95 18.50
CA VAL A 165 10.05 -12.27 17.30
C VAL A 165 10.06 -10.76 17.49
N ARG A 166 9.02 -10.19 18.11
CA ARG A 166 8.94 -8.76 18.34
C ARG A 166 10.04 -8.27 19.29
N GLN A 167 10.27 -8.98 20.39
CA GLN A 167 11.26 -8.61 21.40
C GLN A 167 12.69 -8.73 20.88
N LEU A 168 13.01 -9.87 20.26
CA LEU A 168 14.34 -10.17 19.73
C LEU A 168 14.73 -9.25 18.58
N ILE A 169 13.86 -9.11 17.56
CA ILE A 169 14.17 -8.29 16.39
C ILE A 169 14.32 -6.82 16.78
N PHE A 170 13.48 -6.31 17.69
CA PHE A 170 13.63 -4.94 18.16
C PHE A 170 14.99 -4.68 18.81
N ARG A 171 15.41 -5.56 19.74
CA ARG A 171 16.70 -5.46 20.43
C ARG A 171 17.88 -5.64 19.48
N ALA A 172 17.79 -6.60 18.57
CA ALA A 172 18.78 -6.81 17.52
C ALA A 172 18.94 -5.56 16.65
N GLN A 173 17.84 -4.92 16.23
CA GLN A 173 17.92 -3.69 15.43
C GLN A 173 18.54 -2.52 16.21
N ILE A 174 18.27 -2.39 17.51
CA ILE A 174 18.89 -1.35 18.35
C ILE A 174 20.41 -1.52 18.36
N PHE A 175 20.90 -2.73 18.62
CA PHE A 175 22.33 -3.02 18.62
C PHE A 175 22.97 -2.87 17.23
N VAL A 176 22.38 -3.43 16.18
CA VAL A 176 22.95 -3.36 14.83
C VAL A 176 22.97 -1.93 14.31
N ASN A 177 21.95 -1.11 14.62
CA ASN A 177 21.98 0.30 14.26
C ASN A 177 23.06 1.08 15.00
N TYR A 178 23.28 0.78 16.28
CA TYR A 178 24.42 1.31 17.03
C TYR A 178 25.74 0.91 16.38
N TYR A 179 25.91 -0.37 16.05
CA TYR A 179 27.11 -0.90 15.40
C TYR A 179 27.40 -0.22 14.05
N ILE A 180 26.39 -0.09 13.18
CA ILE A 180 26.52 0.59 11.89
C ILE A 180 26.91 2.07 12.09
N LEU A 181 26.38 2.72 13.12
CA LEU A 181 26.71 4.11 13.42
C LEU A 181 28.15 4.27 13.92
N MET A 182 28.66 3.33 14.72
CA MET A 182 30.04 3.36 15.19
C MET A 182 31.05 3.11 14.07
N HIS A 183 30.67 2.35 13.03
CA HIS A 183 31.51 2.02 11.87
C HIS A 183 31.08 2.80 10.61
N LYS A 184 30.40 3.94 10.77
CA LYS A 184 29.82 4.70 9.64
C LYS A 184 30.86 5.21 8.64
N ASP A 185 32.10 5.35 9.10
CA ASP A 185 33.23 5.85 8.32
C ASP A 185 33.98 4.71 7.59
N ASP A 186 33.72 3.46 7.98
CA ASP A 186 34.26 2.23 7.38
C ASP A 186 33.29 1.60 6.37
N ILE A 187 33.76 0.57 5.67
CA ILE A 187 32.90 -0.27 4.82
C ILE A 187 32.08 -1.21 5.72
N ILE A 188 30.77 -1.00 5.75
CA ILE A 188 29.85 -1.85 6.52
C ILE A 188 29.85 -3.30 5.98
N PRO A 189 30.08 -4.33 6.82
CA PRO A 189 30.16 -5.72 6.37
C PRO A 189 28.91 -6.25 5.66
N ASP A 190 29.10 -6.91 4.52
CA ASP A 190 28.01 -7.46 3.69
C ASP A 190 27.18 -8.54 4.39
N CYS A 191 27.72 -9.17 5.45
CA CYS A 191 26.99 -10.15 6.25
C CYS A 191 25.75 -9.54 6.93
N ILE A 192 25.74 -8.24 7.25
CA ILE A 192 24.60 -7.53 7.87
C ILE A 192 23.33 -7.64 7.02
N PHE A 193 23.46 -7.79 5.70
CA PHE A 193 22.34 -7.90 4.78
C PHE A 193 21.90 -9.35 4.52
N LYS A 194 22.38 -10.31 5.32
CA LYS A 194 22.09 -11.74 5.20
C LYS A 194 21.29 -12.25 6.40
N GLN A 195 20.45 -13.25 6.18
CA GLN A 195 19.59 -13.86 7.21
C GLN A 195 20.41 -14.44 8.39
N ASN A 196 21.51 -15.14 8.09
CA ASN A 196 22.31 -15.84 9.11
C ASN A 196 22.89 -14.88 10.14
N PHE A 197 23.34 -13.69 9.71
CA PHE A 197 23.81 -12.63 10.59
C PHE A 197 22.74 -12.24 11.62
N TRP A 198 21.54 -11.89 11.14
CA TRP A 198 20.44 -11.48 12.02
C TRP A 198 20.01 -12.58 12.99
N TYR A 199 20.06 -13.84 12.55
CA TYR A 199 19.77 -14.97 13.42
C TYR A 199 20.82 -15.11 14.53
N SER A 200 22.10 -14.96 14.21
CA SER A 200 23.20 -14.93 15.19
C SER A 200 23.06 -13.76 16.18
N ILE A 201 22.72 -12.56 15.72
CA ILE A 201 22.44 -11.42 16.62
C ILE A 201 21.24 -11.72 17.53
N CYS A 202 20.17 -12.34 17.01
CA CYS A 202 19.04 -12.73 17.86
C CYS A 202 19.44 -13.75 18.93
N GLN A 203 20.39 -14.66 18.65
CA GLN A 203 20.92 -15.57 19.66
C GLN A 203 21.67 -14.83 20.76
N LEU A 204 22.54 -13.87 20.39
CA LEU A 204 23.28 -13.02 21.35
C LEU A 204 22.31 -12.24 22.25
N VAL A 205 21.32 -11.58 21.66
CA VAL A 205 20.26 -10.86 22.39
C VAL A 205 19.49 -11.79 23.33
N ASN A 206 19.30 -13.05 22.95
CA ASN A 206 18.64 -14.07 23.77
C ASN A 206 19.57 -14.73 24.81
N ASN A 207 20.73 -14.12 25.09
CA ASN A 207 21.77 -14.62 25.98
C ASN A 207 22.32 -16.01 25.61
N ARG A 208 22.47 -16.27 24.31
CA ARG A 208 23.03 -17.52 23.78
C ARG A 208 24.26 -17.23 22.93
N LYS A 209 25.18 -18.19 22.84
CA LYS A 209 26.28 -18.13 21.88
C LYS A 209 25.75 -18.22 20.45
N ALA A 210 26.34 -17.44 19.54
CA ALA A 210 26.00 -17.52 18.13
C ALA A 210 26.42 -18.88 17.57
N THR A 211 25.51 -19.62 16.93
CA THR A 211 25.80 -20.96 16.40
C THR A 211 26.56 -20.94 15.07
N ASN A 212 26.70 -19.77 14.45
CA ASN A 212 27.39 -19.60 13.18
C ASN A 212 28.34 -18.40 13.26
N GLY A 213 29.44 -18.56 14.00
CA GLY A 213 30.40 -17.47 14.23
C GLY A 213 30.98 -16.88 12.94
N THR A 214 31.11 -17.67 11.88
CA THR A 214 31.56 -17.21 10.55
C THR A 214 30.58 -16.25 9.86
N ALA A 215 29.34 -16.13 10.37
CA ALA A 215 28.36 -15.18 9.87
C ALA A 215 28.52 -13.77 10.49
N LEU A 216 29.40 -13.60 11.49
CA LEU A 216 29.61 -12.32 12.18
C LEU A 216 30.99 -11.72 11.82
N PRO A 217 31.12 -10.39 11.75
CA PRO A 217 32.42 -9.71 11.73
C PRO A 217 33.25 -10.04 12.98
N SER A 218 34.58 -9.97 12.87
CA SER A 218 35.51 -10.34 13.94
C SER A 218 35.35 -9.46 15.20
N ASP A 219 35.07 -8.18 15.03
CA ASP A 219 34.87 -7.17 16.06
C ASP A 219 33.45 -7.15 16.65
N MET A 220 32.50 -7.87 16.06
CA MET A 220 31.08 -7.85 16.44
C MET A 220 30.84 -8.38 17.85
N ILE A 221 31.54 -9.44 18.27
CA ILE A 221 31.40 -10.02 19.62
C ILE A 221 31.95 -9.07 20.68
N PRO A 222 33.18 -8.52 20.55
CA PRO A 222 33.66 -7.46 21.44
C PRO A 222 32.72 -6.25 21.51
N ALA A 223 32.18 -5.79 20.37
CA ALA A 223 31.23 -4.69 20.33
C ALA A 223 29.92 -5.03 21.07
N TRP A 224 29.41 -6.26 20.92
CA TRP A 224 28.25 -6.75 21.65
C TRP A 224 28.48 -6.82 23.16
N ASP A 225 29.63 -7.31 23.59
CA ASP A 225 29.95 -7.45 25.02
C ASP A 225 30.07 -6.08 25.68
N THR A 226 30.67 -5.10 25.01
CA THR A 226 30.68 -3.70 25.46
C THR A 226 29.26 -3.13 25.52
N PHE A 227 28.45 -3.37 24.48
CA PHE A 227 27.10 -2.84 24.38
C PHE A 227 26.16 -3.41 25.46
N ARG A 228 26.20 -4.72 25.71
CA ARG A 228 25.33 -5.37 26.71
C ARG A 228 25.70 -4.98 28.14
N ILE A 229 26.97 -4.68 28.42
CA ILE A 229 27.41 -4.15 29.72
C ILE A 229 26.82 -2.76 29.92
N LYS A 230 26.92 -1.90 28.91
CA LYS A 230 26.34 -0.55 28.94
C LYS A 230 24.81 -0.56 29.03
N TYR A 231 24.16 -1.52 28.39
CA TYR A 231 22.71 -1.65 28.34
C TYR A 231 22.21 -3.04 28.78
N PRO A 232 22.27 -3.39 30.08
CA PRO A 232 21.93 -4.75 30.53
C PRO A 232 20.51 -5.20 30.17
N ALA A 233 19.57 -4.27 30.10
CA ALA A 233 18.18 -4.53 29.74
C ALA A 233 17.97 -4.81 28.23
N ILE A 234 19.02 -4.79 27.40
CA ILE A 234 18.97 -5.28 26.01
C ILE A 234 18.76 -6.79 25.96
N ILE A 235 19.20 -7.54 26.97
CA ILE A 235 19.11 -9.00 26.97
C ILE A 235 17.65 -9.44 27.14
N TYR A 236 17.21 -10.33 26.25
CA TYR A 236 15.92 -11.01 26.36
C TYR A 236 16.12 -12.36 27.03
N LYS A 237 15.76 -12.47 28.31
CA LYS A 237 16.04 -13.66 29.14
C LYS A 237 14.99 -14.79 29.01
N VAL A 238 14.07 -14.71 28.05
CA VAL A 238 12.96 -15.67 27.94
C VAL A 238 13.40 -16.91 27.17
N ASN A 239 13.10 -18.07 27.73
CA ASN A 239 13.29 -19.34 27.03
C ASN A 239 12.27 -19.48 25.89
N LEU A 240 12.79 -19.55 24.67
CA LEU A 240 11.98 -19.67 23.46
C LEU A 240 11.25 -21.00 23.43
N ALA A 241 9.94 -20.96 23.16
CA ALA A 241 9.15 -22.18 22.97
C ALA A 241 9.58 -22.94 21.70
N SER A 242 9.36 -24.25 21.70
CA SER A 242 9.67 -25.11 20.55
C SER A 242 8.94 -24.65 19.29
N GLY A 243 9.69 -24.46 18.20
CA GLY A 243 9.22 -23.96 16.92
C GLY A 243 9.38 -22.45 16.72
N ASN A 244 9.54 -21.65 17.79
CA ASN A 244 9.67 -20.18 17.66
C ASN A 244 10.95 -19.78 16.91
N SER A 245 12.00 -20.60 16.99
CA SER A 245 13.24 -20.42 16.21
C SER A 245 13.00 -20.37 14.70
N GLN A 246 12.05 -21.15 14.19
CA GLN A 246 11.68 -21.14 12.77
C GLN A 246 11.05 -19.81 12.38
N CYS A 247 10.11 -19.30 13.19
CA CYS A 247 9.51 -17.98 12.99
C CYS A 247 10.54 -16.83 13.11
N ILE A 248 11.52 -16.95 14.02
CA ILE A 248 12.62 -15.98 14.17
C ILE A 248 13.51 -15.99 12.92
N SER A 249 13.86 -17.16 12.42
CA SER A 249 14.67 -17.30 11.20
C SER A 249 13.99 -16.64 10.00
N GLU A 250 12.69 -16.86 9.81
CA GLU A 250 11.91 -16.20 8.75
C GLU A 250 11.80 -14.69 8.95
N ALA A 251 11.70 -14.21 10.20
CA ALA A 251 11.73 -12.78 10.50
C ALA A 251 13.10 -12.15 10.20
N CYS A 252 14.20 -12.88 10.43
CA CYS A 252 15.56 -12.45 10.11
C CYS A 252 15.73 -12.21 8.60
N THR A 253 15.13 -13.04 7.74
CA THR A 253 15.11 -12.80 6.28
C THR A 253 14.42 -11.47 5.94
N VAL A 254 13.28 -11.19 6.59
CA VAL A 254 12.52 -9.95 6.37
C VAL A 254 13.32 -8.72 6.83
N VAL A 255 13.98 -8.81 7.98
CA VAL A 255 14.81 -7.71 8.49
C VAL A 255 16.02 -7.46 7.60
N ALA A 256 16.75 -8.51 7.22
CA ALA A 256 17.89 -8.40 6.29
C ALA A 256 17.47 -7.71 4.98
N THR A 257 16.35 -8.14 4.40
CA THR A 257 15.77 -7.53 3.20
C THR A 257 15.39 -6.07 3.44
N SER A 258 14.86 -5.73 4.61
CA SER A 258 14.51 -4.35 4.96
C SER A 258 15.73 -3.43 5.06
N TYR A 259 16.87 -3.93 5.55
CA TYR A 259 18.12 -3.15 5.62
C TYR A 259 18.70 -2.93 4.22
N LEU A 260 18.70 -3.99 3.38
CA LEU A 260 19.10 -3.89 1.99
C LEU A 260 18.26 -2.87 1.23
N ASN A 261 16.93 -3.00 1.27
CA ASN A 261 16.02 -2.12 0.54
C ASN A 261 16.07 -0.68 1.06
N ASN A 262 16.36 -0.46 2.34
CA ASN A 262 16.50 0.89 2.88
C ASN A 262 17.66 1.67 2.25
N ILE A 263 18.71 0.98 1.79
CA ILE A 263 19.78 1.60 1.01
C ILE A 263 19.34 1.64 -0.46
N VAL A 264 19.06 0.48 -1.06
CA VAL A 264 18.79 0.35 -2.50
C VAL A 264 17.64 1.24 -2.99
N GLU A 265 16.53 1.32 -2.26
CA GLU A 265 15.34 2.07 -2.70
C GLU A 265 15.39 3.56 -2.36
N LEU A 266 16.22 3.98 -1.39
CA LEU A 266 16.23 5.36 -0.89
C LEU A 266 17.49 6.13 -1.25
N PHE A 267 18.56 5.46 -1.70
CA PHE A 267 19.86 6.08 -1.99
C PHE A 267 19.74 7.26 -2.97
N GLU A 268 19.23 7.00 -4.17
CA GLU A 268 19.07 8.01 -5.22
C GLU A 268 18.27 9.22 -4.72
N ALA A 269 17.13 8.97 -4.06
CA ALA A 269 16.27 10.04 -3.57
C ALA A 269 16.93 10.88 -2.46
N LYS A 270 17.77 10.27 -1.61
CA LYS A 270 18.51 10.98 -0.56
C LYS A 270 19.65 11.82 -1.16
N VAL A 271 20.43 11.25 -2.06
CA VAL A 271 21.55 11.92 -2.75
C VAL A 271 21.05 13.08 -3.61
N LEU A 272 20.05 12.87 -4.47
CA LEU A 272 19.47 13.94 -5.29
C LEU A 272 18.91 15.09 -4.45
N ARG A 273 18.30 14.77 -3.30
CA ARG A 273 17.77 15.79 -2.41
C ARG A 273 18.88 16.65 -1.79
N TYR A 274 20.00 16.02 -1.43
CA TYR A 274 21.17 16.73 -0.92
C TYR A 274 21.82 17.59 -2.00
N ILE A 275 22.07 17.03 -3.19
CA ILE A 275 22.63 17.77 -4.34
C ILE A 275 21.75 19.00 -4.66
N ARG A 276 20.43 18.85 -4.72
CA ARG A 276 19.53 19.99 -4.94
C ARG A 276 19.61 21.04 -3.84
N TYR A 277 19.77 20.61 -2.58
CA TYR A 277 19.88 21.53 -1.45
C TYR A 277 21.16 22.36 -1.53
N ILE A 278 22.32 21.72 -1.72
CA ILE A 278 23.61 22.42 -1.81
C ILE A 278 23.70 23.32 -3.05
N LEU A 279 23.17 22.87 -4.20
CA LEU A 279 23.14 23.68 -5.42
C LEU A 279 22.23 24.90 -5.28
N GLN A 280 21.02 24.74 -4.72
CA GLN A 280 20.11 25.87 -4.56
C GLN A 280 20.65 26.89 -3.56
N ASN A 281 21.41 26.48 -2.55
CA ASN A 281 22.12 27.40 -1.65
C ASN A 281 23.28 28.11 -2.35
N ALA A 282 24.04 27.41 -3.21
CA ALA A 282 25.14 28.02 -3.96
C ALA A 282 24.66 28.97 -5.08
N PHE A 283 23.49 28.70 -5.67
CA PHE A 283 22.90 29.43 -6.79
C PHE A 283 21.49 29.89 -6.46
N MET A 284 21.36 30.85 -5.55
CA MET A 284 20.06 31.34 -5.06
C MET A 284 19.17 31.92 -6.17
N THR A 285 19.77 32.47 -7.22
CA THR A 285 19.08 33.07 -8.38
C THR A 285 18.61 32.03 -9.40
N MET A 286 19.15 30.80 -9.37
CA MET A 286 18.75 29.75 -10.30
C MET A 286 17.38 29.19 -9.90
N SER A 287 16.50 29.03 -10.89
CA SER A 287 15.16 28.50 -10.65
C SER A 287 15.21 27.06 -10.09
N PRO A 288 14.28 26.67 -9.20
CA PRO A 288 14.25 25.32 -8.64
C PRO A 288 14.14 24.19 -9.68
N ASP A 289 13.48 24.47 -10.81
CA ASP A 289 13.35 23.51 -11.91
C ASP A 289 14.67 23.35 -12.67
N HIS A 290 15.44 24.43 -12.86
CA HIS A 290 16.78 24.37 -13.43
C HIS A 290 17.74 23.61 -12.50
N VAL A 291 17.74 23.93 -11.20
CA VAL A 291 18.50 23.18 -10.18
C VAL A 291 18.16 21.69 -10.24
N ALA A 292 16.87 21.35 -10.33
CA ALA A 292 16.44 19.96 -10.36
C ALA A 292 16.93 19.19 -11.59
N LYS A 293 16.99 19.85 -12.76
CA LYS A 293 17.55 19.29 -14.00
C LYS A 293 19.06 19.10 -13.89
N VAL A 294 19.81 20.15 -13.54
CA VAL A 294 21.28 20.11 -13.37
C VAL A 294 21.69 19.06 -12.34
N ALA A 295 20.98 19.01 -11.20
CA ALA A 295 21.23 18.03 -10.15
C ALA A 295 21.09 16.59 -10.65
N LYS A 296 20.13 16.31 -11.55
CA LYS A 296 19.81 14.95 -11.98
C LYS A 296 20.64 14.49 -13.19
N GLU A 297 20.77 15.35 -14.20
CA GLU A 297 21.41 15.01 -15.48
C GLU A 297 22.93 15.13 -15.42
N PHE A 298 23.46 16.09 -14.64
CA PHE A 298 24.89 16.30 -14.49
C PHE A 298 25.41 15.84 -13.13
N CYS A 299 25.01 16.52 -12.04
CA CYS A 299 25.68 16.39 -10.74
C CYS A 299 25.55 14.99 -10.13
N TYR A 300 24.35 14.40 -10.18
CA TYR A 300 24.14 13.04 -9.68
C TYR A 300 24.96 12.02 -10.48
N GLN A 301 25.03 12.16 -11.80
CA GLN A 301 25.84 11.28 -12.63
C GLN A 301 27.32 11.42 -12.30
N MET A 302 27.82 12.65 -12.18
CA MET A 302 29.22 12.92 -11.81
C MET A 302 29.57 12.30 -10.46
N VAL A 303 28.77 12.60 -9.42
CA VAL A 303 28.97 12.10 -8.05
C VAL A 303 28.86 10.57 -7.98
N CYS A 304 28.00 9.96 -8.81
CA CYS A 304 27.77 8.52 -8.82
C CYS A 304 28.63 7.75 -9.83
N GLN A 305 29.62 8.40 -10.46
CA GLN A 305 30.47 7.84 -11.52
C GLN A 305 29.67 7.28 -12.72
N GLY A 306 28.55 7.92 -13.04
CA GLY A 306 27.77 7.69 -14.25
C GLY A 306 28.28 8.53 -15.42
N ASN A 307 27.37 8.83 -16.36
CA ASN A 307 27.67 9.63 -17.55
C ASN A 307 27.07 11.04 -17.40
N PRO A 308 27.80 12.02 -16.86
CA PRO A 308 27.29 13.36 -16.65
C PRO A 308 27.09 14.10 -17.97
N VAL A 309 25.88 14.66 -18.16
CA VAL A 309 25.55 15.46 -19.33
C VAL A 309 24.94 16.79 -18.88
N TRP A 310 25.43 17.89 -19.44
CA TRP A 310 24.86 19.21 -19.18
C TRP A 310 23.47 19.33 -19.84
N PRO A 311 22.44 19.81 -19.12
CA PRO A 311 21.11 19.98 -19.69
C PRO A 311 21.12 21.00 -20.83
N LYS A 312 20.77 20.57 -22.06
CA LYS A 312 20.74 21.45 -23.25
C LYS A 312 19.83 22.67 -23.09
N SER A 313 18.82 22.59 -22.23
CA SER A 313 17.87 23.67 -21.98
C SER A 313 18.39 24.77 -21.04
N ILE A 314 19.62 24.66 -20.53
CA ILE A 314 20.18 25.58 -19.53
C ILE A 314 21.57 26.02 -20.00
N GLN A 315 21.74 27.31 -20.23
CA GLN A 315 23.05 27.90 -20.53
C GLN A 315 23.70 28.34 -19.21
N LEU A 316 24.90 27.81 -18.93
CA LEU A 316 25.71 28.12 -17.76
C LEU A 316 27.09 28.55 -18.23
N SER A 317 27.62 29.62 -17.67
CA SER A 317 29.01 30.06 -17.90
C SER A 317 30.02 29.02 -17.39
N GLU A 318 31.26 29.04 -17.90
CA GLU A 318 32.32 28.14 -17.45
C GLU A 318 32.63 28.27 -15.96
N GLY A 319 32.54 29.49 -15.41
CA GLY A 319 32.69 29.76 -13.98
C GLY A 319 31.59 29.09 -13.15
N GLU A 320 30.33 29.18 -13.59
CA GLU A 320 29.20 28.50 -12.92
C GLU A 320 29.34 26.98 -12.99
N GLN A 321 29.75 26.44 -14.15
CA GLN A 321 30.01 25.00 -14.31
C GLN A 321 31.12 24.51 -13.37
N SER A 322 32.20 25.28 -13.23
CA SER A 322 33.31 24.97 -12.32
C SER A 322 32.86 24.99 -10.86
N ARG A 323 32.11 26.02 -10.46
CA ARG A 323 31.55 26.13 -9.11
C ARG A 323 30.55 25.01 -8.79
N ILE A 324 29.76 24.56 -9.76
CA ILE A 324 28.87 23.38 -9.59
C ILE A 324 29.68 22.13 -9.27
N LYS A 325 30.78 21.89 -9.99
CA LYS A 325 31.68 20.75 -9.74
C LYS A 325 32.29 20.83 -8.34
N GLU A 326 32.78 22.00 -7.96
CA GLU A 326 33.38 22.28 -6.65
C GLU A 326 32.40 21.96 -5.50
N VAL A 327 31.16 22.45 -5.58
CA VAL A 327 30.13 22.22 -4.55
C VAL A 327 29.78 20.73 -4.41
N CYS A 328 29.85 19.95 -5.49
CA CYS A 328 29.55 18.52 -5.46
C CYS A 328 30.75 17.63 -5.08
N MET A 329 31.98 18.16 -5.18
CA MET A 329 33.22 17.41 -4.97
C MET A 329 33.28 16.71 -3.59
N PRO A 330 32.92 17.36 -2.46
CA PRO A 330 32.99 16.73 -1.14
C PRO A 330 32.14 15.46 -1.02
N LEU A 331 31.00 15.37 -1.72
CA LEU A 331 30.20 14.15 -1.71
C LEU A 331 30.81 13.06 -2.61
N SER A 332 31.44 13.46 -3.71
CA SER A 332 32.03 12.53 -4.68
C SER A 332 33.16 11.69 -4.07
N THR A 333 33.92 12.24 -3.11
CA THR A 333 35.00 11.51 -2.41
C THR A 333 34.49 10.37 -1.54
N HIS A 334 33.20 10.35 -1.21
CA HIS A 334 32.55 9.29 -0.44
C HIS A 334 31.87 8.22 -1.30
N ILE A 335 32.01 8.28 -2.63
CA ILE A 335 31.47 7.29 -3.58
C ILE A 335 32.60 6.84 -4.51
N ASP A 336 33.18 5.69 -4.16
CA ASP A 336 34.33 5.07 -4.82
C ASP A 336 33.94 4.08 -5.93
N VAL A 337 32.67 3.67 -5.99
CA VAL A 337 32.14 2.73 -6.99
C VAL A 337 30.97 3.34 -7.75
N GLN A 338 30.93 3.09 -9.06
CA GLN A 338 29.78 3.43 -9.89
C GLN A 338 28.45 2.93 -9.30
N VAL A 339 27.52 3.86 -9.11
CA VAL A 339 26.21 3.56 -8.50
C VAL A 339 25.26 3.04 -9.57
N THR A 340 24.97 1.75 -9.50
CA THR A 340 23.93 1.09 -10.30
C THR A 340 23.04 0.28 -9.38
N LEU A 341 21.86 -0.13 -9.86
CA LEU A 341 21.01 -1.05 -9.09
C LEU A 341 21.74 -2.36 -8.77
N LYS A 342 22.66 -2.79 -9.65
CA LYS A 342 23.49 -3.97 -9.48
C LYS A 342 24.50 -3.76 -8.35
N SER A 343 25.29 -2.68 -8.37
CA SER A 343 26.29 -2.41 -7.33
C SER A 343 25.64 -2.13 -5.96
N LEU A 344 24.56 -1.34 -5.91
CA LEU A 344 23.75 -1.12 -4.69
C LEU A 344 23.21 -2.42 -4.08
N SER A 345 22.79 -3.36 -4.93
CA SER A 345 22.27 -4.65 -4.46
C SER A 345 23.37 -5.63 -4.05
N ALA A 346 24.55 -5.54 -4.67
CA ALA A 346 25.67 -6.45 -4.47
C ALA A 346 26.44 -6.15 -3.18
N SER A 347 26.77 -4.86 -2.96
CA SER A 347 27.56 -4.40 -1.82
C SER A 347 26.96 -3.11 -1.22
N PRO A 348 25.75 -3.19 -0.65
CA PRO A 348 25.06 -2.02 -0.08
C PRO A 348 25.87 -1.30 1.01
N GLY A 349 26.76 -2.01 1.72
CA GLY A 349 27.58 -1.44 2.80
C GLY A 349 28.50 -0.32 2.37
N LYS A 350 29.02 -0.35 1.13
CA LYS A 350 29.90 0.68 0.57
C LYS A 350 29.25 2.06 0.49
N PHE A 351 27.92 2.10 0.38
CA PHE A 351 27.16 3.34 0.20
C PHE A 351 26.68 3.96 1.52
N VAL A 352 26.97 3.33 2.67
CA VAL A 352 26.58 3.85 3.98
C VAL A 352 27.36 5.13 4.33
N ARG A 353 28.65 5.17 4.00
CA ARG A 353 29.55 6.31 4.28
C ARG A 353 29.04 7.61 3.65
N SER A 354 28.64 7.60 2.37
CA SER A 354 28.09 8.78 1.71
C SER A 354 26.73 9.21 2.30
N LEU A 355 25.89 8.27 2.74
CA LEU A 355 24.65 8.60 3.45
C LEU A 355 24.92 9.19 4.84
N ALA A 356 25.95 8.72 5.53
CA ALA A 356 26.37 9.25 6.82
C ALA A 356 26.93 10.67 6.66
N TYR A 357 27.76 10.91 5.65
CA TYR A 357 28.25 12.24 5.29
C TYR A 357 27.09 13.23 5.05
N ILE A 358 26.13 12.88 4.20
CA ILE A 358 24.95 13.74 3.94
C ILE A 358 24.20 14.08 5.24
N LEU A 359 24.04 13.10 6.12
CA LEU A 359 23.34 13.31 7.38
C LEU A 359 24.14 14.20 8.34
N SER A 360 25.47 14.06 8.41
CA SER A 360 26.29 14.97 9.23
C SER A 360 26.28 16.40 8.70
N GLU A 361 26.29 16.61 7.37
CA GLU A 361 26.12 17.95 6.81
C GLU A 361 24.80 18.58 7.24
N TYR A 362 23.71 17.82 7.12
CA TYR A 362 22.41 18.32 7.55
C TYR A 362 22.37 18.61 9.05
N GLU A 363 23.03 17.82 9.90
CA GLU A 363 23.10 18.12 11.33
C GLU A 363 23.89 19.39 11.62
N ARG A 364 25.02 19.61 10.94
CA ARG A 364 25.78 20.87 11.06
C ARG A 364 24.93 22.07 10.66
N GLU A 365 24.19 21.97 9.57
CA GLU A 365 23.26 23.01 9.13
C GLU A 365 22.17 23.30 10.17
N HIS A 366 21.64 22.28 10.84
CA HIS A 366 20.66 22.47 11.92
C HIS A 366 21.27 23.14 13.15
N LEU A 367 22.51 22.82 13.50
CA LEU A 367 23.22 23.43 14.64
C LEU A 367 23.61 24.88 14.36
N ALA A 368 24.01 25.18 13.12
CA ALA A 368 24.40 26.53 12.70
C ALA A 368 23.19 27.44 12.34
N HIS A 369 21.97 26.90 12.34
CA HIS A 369 20.80 27.66 11.91
C HIS A 369 20.36 28.72 12.92
N ASN A 370 20.23 29.95 12.45
CA ASN A 370 19.53 31.01 13.16
C ASN A 370 18.07 31.09 12.64
N PRO A 371 17.03 30.99 13.50
CA PRO A 371 15.61 30.91 13.12
C PRO A 371 15.06 32.04 12.22
N TYR A 372 15.83 33.12 12.02
CA TYR A 372 15.43 34.30 11.25
C TYR A 372 16.35 34.63 10.06
N ASP A 373 17.26 33.73 9.66
CA ASP A 373 18.11 33.96 8.48
C ASP A 373 17.34 33.70 7.17
N VAL A 374 16.66 34.73 6.67
CA VAL A 374 15.87 34.72 5.42
C VAL A 374 16.70 34.44 4.15
N ARG A 375 18.04 34.45 4.25
CA ARG A 375 18.96 34.13 3.14
C ARG A 375 19.14 32.63 2.93
N ARG A 376 18.64 31.79 3.85
CA ARG A 376 18.82 30.32 3.79
C ARG A 376 17.54 29.61 3.39
N LEU A 377 17.70 28.54 2.60
CA LEU A 377 16.61 27.63 2.30
C LEU A 377 16.05 26.98 3.58
N PRO A 378 14.78 26.54 3.57
CA PRO A 378 14.23 25.76 4.68
C PRO A 378 15.12 24.57 5.01
N LEU A 379 15.39 24.37 6.30
CA LEU A 379 16.30 23.34 6.75
C LEU A 379 15.95 21.95 6.17
N PRO A 380 16.97 21.20 5.72
CA PRO A 380 16.77 19.88 5.17
C PRO A 380 16.25 18.95 6.26
N ARG A 381 15.42 17.96 5.89
CA ARG A 381 14.89 17.02 6.90
C ARG A 381 15.92 15.92 7.15
N LEU A 382 16.33 15.79 8.41
CA LEU A 382 17.12 14.66 8.89
C LEU A 382 16.42 13.31 8.61
N PHE A 383 17.23 12.27 8.42
CA PHE A 383 16.80 10.91 8.11
C PHE A 383 17.63 9.88 8.91
N THR A 384 17.21 8.62 8.90
CA THR A 384 17.99 7.52 9.50
C THR A 384 18.82 6.82 8.43
N ILE A 385 20.06 6.47 8.78
CA ILE A 385 20.92 5.63 7.94
C ILE A 385 20.29 4.25 7.77
N SER A 386 19.84 3.66 8.89
CA SER A 386 19.26 2.31 8.94
C SER A 386 17.76 2.33 9.28
N PRO A 387 17.03 1.20 9.06
CA PRO A 387 15.62 1.09 9.45
C PRO A 387 15.38 1.27 10.95
N SER A 388 14.35 2.06 11.29
CA SER A 388 13.94 2.27 12.68
C SER A 388 13.31 1.03 13.32
N PRO A 389 13.71 0.65 14.55
CA PRO A 389 13.05 -0.40 15.33
C PRO A 389 11.57 -0.08 15.58
N SER A 390 10.72 -1.11 15.70
CA SER A 390 9.27 -0.92 15.85
C SER A 390 8.66 -1.74 16.98
N PHE A 391 7.95 -1.06 17.89
CA PHE A 391 7.17 -1.67 18.99
C PHE A 391 5.88 -2.37 18.56
N ARG A 392 5.48 -2.21 17.29
CA ARG A 392 4.21 -2.73 16.80
C ARG A 392 4.17 -4.26 16.89
N TRP A 393 3.05 -4.79 17.37
CA TRP A 393 2.74 -6.22 17.29
C TRP A 393 3.03 -6.81 15.90
N LYS A 394 3.80 -7.88 15.82
CA LYS A 394 4.31 -8.41 14.54
C LYS A 394 3.44 -9.55 14.02
N PHE A 395 3.38 -9.68 12.70
CA PHE A 395 2.99 -10.95 12.08
C PHE A 395 4.21 -11.87 12.10
N VAL A 396 3.99 -13.13 12.42
CA VAL A 396 4.97 -14.19 12.19
C VAL A 396 4.57 -14.97 10.95
N THR A 397 5.56 -15.37 10.18
CA THR A 397 5.37 -16.35 9.11
C THR A 397 5.31 -17.73 9.76
N ILE A 398 4.39 -18.56 9.27
CA ILE A 398 4.19 -19.93 9.69
C ILE A 398 4.35 -20.77 8.43
N SER A 399 5.55 -21.30 8.24
CA SER A 399 5.81 -22.35 7.28
C SER A 399 5.39 -23.72 7.82
N VAL A 400 5.53 -24.73 6.97
CA VAL A 400 5.35 -26.14 7.33
C VAL A 400 6.23 -26.50 8.53
N ASN A 401 7.49 -26.05 8.56
CA ASN A 401 8.41 -26.34 9.66
C ASN A 401 7.86 -25.82 11.00
N SER A 402 7.47 -24.55 11.04
CA SER A 402 6.88 -23.94 12.24
C SER A 402 5.59 -24.64 12.64
N LEU A 403 4.72 -24.96 11.67
CA LEU A 403 3.45 -25.64 11.92
C LEU A 403 3.67 -27.04 12.52
N CYS A 404 4.56 -27.85 11.94
CA CYS A 404 4.93 -29.17 12.48
C CYS A 404 5.44 -29.07 13.92
N CYS A 405 6.31 -28.10 14.23
CA CYS A 405 6.77 -27.89 15.60
C CYS A 405 5.61 -27.50 16.53
N PHE A 406 4.68 -26.67 16.06
CA PHE A 406 3.51 -26.23 16.84
C PHE A 406 2.53 -27.36 17.12
N THR A 407 2.40 -28.31 16.20
CA THR A 407 1.46 -29.41 16.27
C THR A 407 2.07 -30.75 16.70
N LYS A 408 3.41 -30.81 16.82
CA LYS A 408 4.20 -32.03 17.07
C LYS A 408 4.01 -33.11 15.99
N GLU A 409 3.78 -32.70 14.75
CA GLU A 409 3.61 -33.60 13.61
C GLU A 409 4.95 -33.88 12.92
N LYS A 410 5.07 -35.02 12.24
CA LYS A 410 6.23 -35.31 11.37
C LYS A 410 6.27 -34.32 10.21
N LEU A 411 7.47 -33.93 9.78
CA LEU A 411 7.65 -32.99 8.68
C LEU A 411 7.27 -33.62 7.33
N PRO A 412 6.19 -33.17 6.65
CA PRO A 412 5.81 -33.72 5.36
C PRO A 412 6.77 -33.25 4.25
N ARG A 413 7.07 -34.15 3.32
CA ARG A 413 7.90 -33.88 2.12
C ARG A 413 7.02 -33.73 0.87
N GLY A 414 7.40 -32.82 -0.01
CA GLY A 414 6.66 -32.53 -1.24
C GLY A 414 5.49 -31.55 -1.04
N TYR A 415 5.04 -30.91 -2.12
CA TYR A 415 4.03 -29.85 -2.06
C TYR A 415 2.67 -30.34 -1.53
N ASN A 416 2.18 -31.49 -2.02
CA ASN A 416 0.84 -31.98 -1.65
C ASN A 416 0.77 -32.40 -0.18
N ALA A 417 1.75 -33.13 0.34
CA ALA A 417 1.76 -33.51 1.76
C ALA A 417 1.85 -32.28 2.70
N GLN A 418 2.56 -31.23 2.26
CA GLN A 418 2.58 -29.94 2.97
C GLN A 418 1.22 -29.25 2.94
N LEU A 419 0.52 -29.27 1.80
CA LEU A 419 -0.83 -28.74 1.65
C LEU A 419 -1.81 -29.50 2.55
N ASP A 420 -1.72 -30.84 2.59
CA ASP A 420 -2.56 -31.70 3.43
C ASP A 420 -2.41 -31.32 4.91
N LEU A 421 -1.18 -31.05 5.39
CA LEU A 421 -0.95 -30.58 6.76
C LEU A 421 -1.64 -29.23 7.03
N PHE A 422 -1.53 -28.26 6.13
CA PHE A 422 -2.24 -26.99 6.29
C PHE A 422 -3.76 -27.17 6.27
N TYR A 423 -4.27 -28.01 5.37
CA TYR A 423 -5.71 -28.29 5.25
C TYR A 423 -6.25 -29.04 6.48
N LYS A 424 -5.41 -29.87 7.15
CA LYS A 424 -5.76 -30.54 8.42
C LYS A 424 -6.14 -29.54 9.52
N TYR A 425 -5.40 -28.43 9.63
CA TYR A 425 -5.61 -27.45 10.70
C TYR A 425 -6.41 -26.21 10.28
N PHE A 426 -6.39 -25.86 9.00
CA PHE A 426 -7.03 -24.64 8.49
C PHE A 426 -8.18 -24.94 7.52
N ASP A 427 -9.31 -24.26 7.72
CA ASP A 427 -10.44 -24.24 6.81
C ASP A 427 -10.28 -23.15 5.73
N PHE A 428 -10.36 -23.57 4.48
CA PHE A 428 -10.24 -22.73 3.29
C PHE A 428 -11.61 -22.34 2.69
N LYS A 429 -12.74 -22.83 3.24
CA LYS A 429 -14.10 -22.47 2.76
C LYS A 429 -14.36 -20.97 2.81
N GLY A 430 -13.91 -20.30 3.87
CA GLY A 430 -13.98 -18.84 4.01
C GLY A 430 -13.16 -18.06 2.98
N LEU A 431 -12.28 -18.75 2.23
CA LEU A 431 -11.51 -18.22 1.12
C LEU A 431 -12.10 -18.58 -0.24
N GLY A 432 -13.20 -19.34 -0.30
CA GLY A 432 -13.87 -19.75 -1.54
C GLY A 432 -13.39 -21.08 -2.13
N PHE A 433 -12.63 -21.88 -1.38
CA PHE A 433 -12.23 -23.24 -1.78
C PHE A 433 -13.06 -24.26 -1.00
N LYS A 434 -13.81 -25.12 -1.69
CA LYS A 434 -14.77 -26.05 -1.10
C LYS A 434 -14.09 -27.32 -0.61
N SER A 435 -13.10 -27.82 -1.36
CA SER A 435 -12.34 -29.03 -1.05
C SER A 435 -10.82 -28.79 -1.14
N ILE A 436 -10.04 -29.80 -0.77
CA ILE A 436 -8.59 -29.78 -0.94
C ILE A 436 -8.19 -29.89 -2.42
N ASP A 437 -9.01 -30.53 -3.24
CA ASP A 437 -8.73 -30.71 -4.68
C ASP A 437 -8.77 -29.37 -5.42
N ASP A 438 -9.58 -28.40 -4.94
CA ASP A 438 -9.55 -27.01 -5.43
C ASP A 438 -8.19 -26.30 -5.19
N LEU A 439 -7.35 -26.85 -4.31
CA LEU A 439 -6.03 -26.31 -3.95
C LEU A 439 -4.87 -27.12 -4.54
N ARG A 440 -5.12 -28.35 -5.01
CA ARG A 440 -4.09 -29.22 -5.56
C ARG A 440 -3.68 -28.74 -6.96
N PRO A 441 -2.39 -28.84 -7.34
CA PRO A 441 -1.97 -28.53 -8.70
C PRO A 441 -2.56 -29.58 -9.65
N ASN A 442 -3.30 -29.12 -10.65
CA ASN A 442 -3.97 -29.97 -11.65
C ASN A 442 -3.82 -29.43 -13.09
N GLY A 443 -2.96 -28.43 -13.31
CA GLY A 443 -2.76 -27.75 -14.59
C GLY A 443 -3.82 -26.71 -14.95
N LEU A 444 -5.06 -26.88 -14.47
CA LEU A 444 -6.20 -26.00 -14.74
C LEU A 444 -6.35 -24.87 -13.70
N ASN A 445 -5.89 -25.09 -12.48
CA ASN A 445 -6.03 -24.15 -11.38
C ASN A 445 -5.25 -22.85 -11.65
N ASN A 446 -5.97 -21.72 -11.63
CA ASN A 446 -5.39 -20.39 -11.86
C ASN A 446 -4.70 -19.79 -10.62
N VAL A 447 -4.85 -20.45 -9.47
CA VAL A 447 -4.37 -20.02 -8.16
C VAL A 447 -3.85 -21.23 -7.41
N LEU A 448 -2.67 -21.10 -6.78
CA LEU A 448 -2.11 -22.12 -5.89
C LEU A 448 -1.78 -21.54 -4.52
N PHE A 449 -1.95 -22.33 -3.46
CA PHE A 449 -1.57 -21.94 -2.10
C PHE A 449 -0.07 -22.11 -1.88
N SER A 450 0.59 -21.17 -1.22
CA SER A 450 2.06 -21.22 -1.12
C SER A 450 2.60 -22.19 -0.05
N ASN A 451 1.72 -22.93 0.64
CA ASN A 451 2.04 -23.70 1.84
C ASN A 451 2.75 -22.85 2.91
N THR A 452 2.28 -21.61 3.05
CA THR A 452 2.77 -20.63 4.04
C THR A 452 1.64 -19.69 4.41
N ILE A 453 1.48 -19.41 5.70
CA ILE A 453 0.60 -18.35 6.18
C ILE A 453 1.38 -17.32 7.00
N LYS A 454 0.83 -16.14 7.21
CA LYS A 454 1.29 -15.22 8.25
C LYS A 454 0.19 -14.98 9.26
N SER A 455 0.51 -14.93 10.55
CA SER A 455 -0.49 -14.66 11.58
C SER A 455 0.05 -13.72 12.66
N ASP A 456 -0.85 -12.93 13.23
CA ASP A 456 -0.60 -12.11 14.42
C ASP A 456 -1.42 -12.60 15.62
N GLY A 457 -1.93 -13.84 15.57
CA GLY A 457 -2.79 -14.45 16.59
C GLY A 457 -4.26 -13.99 16.55
N PHE A 458 -4.58 -12.92 15.83
CA PHE A 458 -5.95 -12.48 15.58
C PHE A 458 -6.40 -12.75 14.14
N THR A 459 -5.50 -12.57 13.17
CA THR A 459 -5.75 -12.78 11.74
C THR A 459 -4.81 -13.81 11.14
N VAL A 460 -5.20 -14.38 10.01
CA VAL A 460 -4.37 -15.23 9.16
C VAL A 460 -4.36 -14.68 7.74
N ASP A 461 -3.14 -14.53 7.23
CA ASP A 461 -2.80 -14.12 5.87
C ASP A 461 -2.36 -15.35 5.11
N PHE A 462 -3.25 -15.87 4.27
CA PHE A 462 -2.95 -16.98 3.37
C PHE A 462 -2.26 -16.43 2.13
N LEU A 463 -1.04 -16.90 1.88
CA LEU A 463 -0.25 -16.51 0.72
C LEU A 463 -0.57 -17.46 -0.45
N PHE A 464 -0.92 -16.88 -1.59
CA PHE A 464 -1.27 -17.59 -2.81
C PHE A 464 -0.42 -17.06 -3.97
N GLU A 465 -0.21 -17.91 -4.97
CA GLU A 465 0.35 -17.57 -6.26
C GLU A 465 -0.76 -17.63 -7.32
N LYS A 466 -0.72 -16.72 -8.31
CA LYS A 466 -1.60 -16.76 -9.48
C LYS A 466 -0.85 -16.38 -10.73
N ARG A 467 -1.35 -16.79 -11.90
CA ARG A 467 -0.78 -16.35 -13.19
C ARG A 467 -0.75 -14.81 -13.26
N ARG A 468 0.36 -14.23 -13.73
CA ARG A 468 0.50 -12.79 -13.89
C ARG A 468 -0.37 -12.34 -15.05
N ALA A 469 -1.06 -11.22 -14.87
CA ALA A 469 -2.02 -10.71 -15.86
C ALA A 469 -1.39 -10.33 -17.22
N THR A 470 -0.06 -10.25 -17.32
CA THR A 470 0.65 -10.07 -18.59
C THR A 470 0.58 -11.31 -19.49
N ALA A 471 0.51 -12.51 -18.91
CA ALA A 471 0.21 -13.75 -19.65
C ALA A 471 -1.28 -13.93 -19.94
N LEU A 472 -2.14 -13.09 -19.33
CA LEU A 472 -3.57 -12.97 -19.65
C LEU A 472 -3.85 -11.83 -20.63
N LYS A 473 -2.83 -11.19 -21.23
CA LYS A 473 -3.07 -10.19 -22.29
C LYS A 473 -3.80 -10.80 -23.49
N GLU A 474 -3.69 -12.11 -23.70
CA GLU A 474 -4.37 -12.81 -24.79
C GLU A 474 -5.81 -13.18 -24.45
N VAL A 475 -6.17 -13.40 -23.18
CA VAL A 475 -7.57 -13.73 -22.77
C VAL A 475 -8.33 -12.50 -22.26
N LYS A 476 -7.64 -11.41 -21.87
CA LYS A 476 -8.28 -10.13 -21.53
C LYS A 476 -8.63 -9.28 -22.74
N LYS A 477 -8.24 -9.68 -23.95
CA LYS A 477 -8.75 -9.05 -25.17
C LYS A 477 -10.27 -9.14 -25.27
N ASP A 478 -10.89 -10.15 -24.64
CA ASP A 478 -12.35 -10.31 -24.71
C ASP A 478 -13.13 -9.49 -23.67
N ILE A 479 -12.44 -8.80 -22.76
CA ILE A 479 -13.01 -7.68 -22.00
C ILE A 479 -12.03 -6.52 -22.13
N GLU A 480 -11.86 -6.07 -23.37
CA GLU A 480 -11.27 -4.78 -23.69
C GLU A 480 -11.82 -3.70 -22.75
N ASN A 481 -10.95 -2.80 -22.32
CA ASN A 481 -11.39 -1.50 -21.85
C ASN A 481 -12.25 -0.92 -22.97
N HIS A 482 -13.56 -0.95 -22.80
CA HIS A 482 -14.50 -0.20 -23.61
C HIS A 482 -14.35 1.24 -23.18
N ASP A 483 -13.27 1.89 -23.60
CA ASP A 483 -13.04 3.31 -23.32
C ASP A 483 -14.03 4.07 -24.22
N LEU A 484 -15.28 4.07 -23.77
CA LEU A 484 -16.35 4.87 -24.31
C LEU A 484 -16.03 6.33 -23.99
N VAL A 485 -16.28 7.20 -24.96
CA VAL A 485 -16.12 8.65 -24.86
C VAL A 485 -17.52 9.29 -24.81
N LEU A 486 -17.59 10.61 -24.62
CA LEU A 486 -18.89 11.27 -24.51
C LEU A 486 -19.65 11.24 -25.84
N GLU A 487 -18.89 11.33 -26.93
CA GLU A 487 -19.35 11.32 -28.32
C GLU A 487 -19.99 10.00 -28.74
N ASP A 488 -19.81 8.93 -27.96
CA ASP A 488 -20.45 7.64 -28.23
C ASP A 488 -21.94 7.62 -27.84
N PHE A 489 -22.49 8.69 -27.25
CA PHE A 489 -23.85 8.71 -26.73
C PHE A 489 -24.66 9.87 -27.34
N GLU A 490 -25.95 9.62 -27.55
CA GLU A 490 -26.91 10.62 -27.99
C GLU A 490 -27.77 11.12 -26.82
N TYR A 491 -28.30 12.34 -26.91
CA TYR A 491 -29.05 12.94 -25.80
C TYR A 491 -30.31 12.15 -25.45
N GLU A 492 -31.10 11.77 -26.44
CA GLU A 492 -32.35 11.01 -26.29
C GLU A 492 -32.07 9.62 -25.70
N GLU A 493 -30.99 8.99 -26.13
CA GLU A 493 -30.51 7.72 -25.59
C GLU A 493 -30.17 7.86 -24.09
N VAL A 494 -29.38 8.88 -23.74
CA VAL A 494 -28.98 9.17 -22.36
C VAL A 494 -30.19 9.44 -21.48
N GLU A 495 -31.11 10.27 -21.94
CA GLU A 495 -32.32 10.62 -21.20
C GLU A 495 -33.19 9.39 -20.94
N ARG A 496 -33.39 8.53 -21.94
CA ARG A 496 -34.27 7.37 -21.84
C ARG A 496 -33.66 6.23 -21.03
N ILE A 497 -32.42 5.86 -21.32
CA ILE A 497 -31.80 4.60 -20.87
C ILE A 497 -30.91 4.80 -19.64
N TYR A 498 -30.28 5.97 -19.53
CA TYR A 498 -29.20 6.20 -18.58
C TYR A 498 -29.57 7.18 -17.46
N GLN A 499 -28.95 7.00 -16.31
CA GLN A 499 -28.94 7.98 -15.24
C GLN A 499 -27.57 8.68 -15.27
N PRO A 500 -27.46 9.84 -15.92
CA PRO A 500 -26.18 10.54 -16.00
C PRO A 500 -25.78 11.12 -14.64
N VAL A 501 -24.49 11.00 -14.34
CA VAL A 501 -23.86 11.40 -13.08
C VAL A 501 -22.55 12.11 -13.39
N PHE A 502 -22.52 13.43 -13.17
CA PHE A 502 -21.39 14.29 -13.52
C PHE A 502 -20.53 14.54 -12.29
N ILE A 503 -19.29 14.04 -12.30
CA ILE A 503 -18.42 14.01 -11.13
C ILE A 503 -17.26 14.99 -11.26
N ASP A 504 -17.15 15.89 -10.29
CA ASP A 504 -15.97 16.69 -10.00
C ASP A 504 -15.10 16.00 -8.93
N PRO A 505 -14.00 15.34 -9.32
CA PRO A 505 -13.08 14.77 -8.39
C PRO A 505 -12.16 15.83 -7.77
N GLY A 506 -11.95 15.77 -6.46
CA GLY A 506 -11.13 16.75 -5.75
C GLY A 506 -10.19 16.14 -4.71
N ARG A 507 -9.46 17.02 -4.01
CA ARG A 507 -8.61 16.65 -2.87
C ARG A 507 -9.31 16.81 -1.51
N LYS A 508 -10.18 17.82 -1.39
CA LYS A 508 -10.97 18.09 -0.16
C LYS A 508 -12.26 17.26 -0.14
N ALA A 509 -13.01 17.31 -1.23
CA ALA A 509 -14.03 16.33 -1.57
C ALA A 509 -13.39 15.24 -2.42
N VAL A 510 -13.68 13.96 -2.16
CA VAL A 510 -13.26 12.89 -3.07
C VAL A 510 -14.03 13.01 -4.38
N TYR A 511 -15.32 13.32 -4.27
CA TYR A 511 -16.17 13.70 -5.39
C TYR A 511 -17.28 14.64 -4.92
N THR A 512 -17.71 15.50 -5.84
CA THR A 512 -19.00 16.18 -5.86
C THR A 512 -19.69 15.82 -7.16
N ALA A 513 -20.92 15.35 -7.09
CA ALA A 513 -21.65 14.84 -8.25
C ALA A 513 -22.99 15.54 -8.42
N ALA A 514 -23.28 15.97 -9.66
CA ALA A 514 -24.60 16.37 -10.10
C ALA A 514 -25.28 15.18 -10.81
N ILE A 515 -26.54 14.91 -10.49
CA ILE A 515 -27.29 13.74 -11.00
C ILE A 515 -28.47 14.23 -11.84
N GLY A 516 -28.64 13.62 -13.02
CA GLY A 516 -29.70 13.94 -13.97
C GLY A 516 -29.34 15.09 -14.91
N LEU A 517 -30.23 15.37 -15.87
CA LEU A 517 -30.06 16.39 -16.92
C LEU A 517 -30.76 17.72 -16.60
N ASP A 518 -31.60 17.78 -15.55
CA ASP A 518 -32.35 19.00 -15.20
C ASP A 518 -31.41 20.13 -14.79
N THR A 519 -31.40 21.20 -15.59
CA THR A 519 -30.56 22.40 -15.42
C THR A 519 -30.97 23.26 -14.21
N SER A 520 -32.19 23.12 -13.70
CA SER A 520 -32.74 23.91 -12.61
C SER A 520 -32.50 23.28 -11.22
N ASN A 521 -32.95 22.04 -10.97
CA ASN A 521 -32.99 21.43 -9.63
C ASN A 521 -32.25 20.09 -9.53
N HIS A 522 -30.91 20.17 -9.52
CA HIS A 522 -30.09 18.96 -9.48
C HIS A 522 -30.01 18.31 -8.11
N GLN A 523 -30.04 16.98 -8.13
CA GLN A 523 -29.67 16.20 -6.96
C GLN A 523 -28.15 16.18 -6.84
N ILE A 524 -27.63 16.73 -5.73
CA ILE A 524 -26.18 16.74 -5.47
C ILE A 524 -25.80 15.60 -4.52
N ARG A 525 -24.81 14.79 -4.93
CA ARG A 525 -24.21 13.74 -4.11
C ARG A 525 -22.72 14.00 -3.94
N GLN A 526 -22.27 14.11 -2.70
CA GLN A 526 -20.87 14.34 -2.36
C GLN A 526 -20.32 13.31 -1.37
N CYS A 527 -19.01 13.10 -1.42
CA CYS A 527 -18.24 12.40 -0.38
C CYS A 527 -16.97 13.19 -0.07
N SER A 528 -16.83 13.65 1.17
CA SER A 528 -15.61 14.37 1.57
C SER A 528 -14.45 13.43 1.91
N THR A 529 -13.21 13.88 1.79
CA THR A 529 -12.04 13.11 2.22
C THR A 529 -12.13 12.76 3.71
N LYS A 530 -12.64 13.68 4.55
CA LYS A 530 -12.88 13.43 5.99
C LYS A 530 -13.94 12.33 6.19
N GLU A 531 -15.01 12.36 5.42
CA GLU A 531 -16.07 11.35 5.45
C GLU A 531 -15.55 9.97 5.04
N TYR A 532 -14.75 9.88 3.97
CA TYR A 532 -14.08 8.64 3.59
C TYR A 532 -13.26 8.06 4.75
N TYR A 533 -12.41 8.85 5.40
CA TYR A 533 -11.63 8.35 6.54
C TYR A 533 -12.50 7.99 7.74
N ASN A 534 -13.66 8.64 7.94
CA ASN A 534 -14.64 8.18 8.91
C ASN A 534 -15.23 6.81 8.53
N LEU A 535 -15.57 6.58 7.25
CA LEU A 535 -16.05 5.28 6.75
C LEU A 535 -15.03 4.16 6.93
N THR A 536 -13.73 4.45 6.75
CA THR A 536 -12.66 3.47 7.03
C THR A 536 -12.52 3.13 8.52
N GLY A 537 -13.11 3.91 9.43
CA GLY A 537 -12.95 3.81 10.88
C GLY A 537 -11.65 4.42 11.42
N SER A 538 -10.75 4.91 10.55
CA SER A 538 -9.44 5.45 10.94
C SER A 538 -9.54 6.68 11.85
N THR A 539 -10.42 7.63 11.57
CA THR A 539 -10.60 8.81 12.42
C THR A 539 -11.02 8.44 13.84
N LYS A 540 -12.01 7.54 13.96
CA LYS A 540 -12.49 7.05 15.26
C LYS A 540 -11.40 6.28 16.01
N TYR A 541 -10.67 5.43 15.29
CA TYR A 541 -9.54 4.71 15.86
C TYR A 541 -8.44 5.66 16.36
N SER A 542 -7.99 6.61 15.54
CA SER A 542 -6.95 7.57 15.91
C SER A 542 -7.36 8.41 17.12
N SER A 543 -8.60 8.90 17.18
CA SER A 543 -9.10 9.65 18.33
C SER A 543 -9.13 8.79 19.61
N ARG A 544 -9.62 7.55 19.52
CA ARG A 544 -9.61 6.61 20.67
C ARG A 544 -8.19 6.27 21.10
N LEU A 545 -7.29 6.02 20.14
CA LEU A 545 -5.90 5.70 20.42
C LEU A 545 -5.20 6.86 21.11
N GLN A 546 -5.42 8.11 20.67
CA GLN A 546 -4.84 9.29 21.30
C GLN A 546 -5.32 9.43 22.76
N LYS A 547 -6.63 9.33 23.00
CA LYS A 547 -7.18 9.33 24.37
C LYS A 547 -6.56 8.25 25.26
N LEU A 548 -6.31 7.06 24.69
CA LEU A 548 -5.68 5.96 25.42
C LEU A 548 -4.19 6.20 25.68
N LYS A 549 -3.49 6.90 24.77
CA LYS A 549 -2.10 7.33 24.99
C LYS A 549 -2.04 8.35 26.12
N ASP A 550 -2.91 9.34 26.08
CA ASP A 550 -2.99 10.40 27.09
C ASP A 550 -3.30 9.78 28.46
N SER A 551 -4.32 8.91 28.55
CA SER A 551 -4.71 8.25 29.81
C SER A 551 -3.66 7.30 30.38
N LYS A 552 -2.73 6.81 29.56
CA LYS A 552 -1.62 5.93 29.99
C LYS A 552 -0.28 6.68 30.11
N GLY A 553 -0.27 8.00 29.91
CA GLY A 553 0.93 8.83 29.93
C GLY A 553 1.95 8.46 28.84
N LEU A 554 1.50 7.92 27.70
CA LEU A 554 2.37 7.58 26.58
C LEU A 554 2.70 8.77 25.68
N THR A 555 1.81 9.77 25.62
CA THR A 555 2.03 10.96 24.79
C THR A 555 3.29 11.70 25.23
N SER A 556 3.49 11.86 26.54
CA SER A 556 4.73 12.43 27.08
C SER A 556 5.96 11.59 26.72
N ILE A 557 5.86 10.25 26.87
CA ILE A 557 6.97 9.35 26.52
C ILE A 557 7.33 9.46 25.04
N GLU A 558 6.35 9.41 24.14
CA GLU A 558 6.62 9.46 22.70
C GLU A 558 7.16 10.81 22.22
N THR A 559 6.67 11.91 22.80
CA THR A 559 7.15 13.27 22.49
C THR A 559 8.61 13.46 22.90
N ASN A 560 9.01 12.86 24.02
CA ASN A 560 10.36 13.00 24.58
C ASN A 560 11.38 11.99 24.04
N ILE A 561 11.02 11.12 23.09
CA ILE A 561 11.98 10.20 22.46
C ILE A 561 13.06 11.02 21.73
N PRO A 562 14.35 10.90 22.10
CA PRO A 562 15.42 11.55 21.38
C PRO A 562 15.46 11.10 19.92
N THR A 563 15.88 11.97 19.01
CA THR A 563 15.87 11.62 17.58
C THR A 563 16.91 10.55 17.27
N GLN A 564 16.48 9.46 16.63
CA GLN A 564 17.38 8.46 16.03
C GLN A 564 17.91 8.86 14.64
N LYS A 565 17.50 10.02 14.12
CA LYS A 565 17.92 10.55 12.82
C LYS A 565 19.18 11.37 12.98
N THR A 566 20.27 10.71 13.35
CA THR A 566 21.51 11.37 13.72
C THR A 566 22.73 10.57 13.27
N CYS A 567 23.81 11.28 12.96
CA CYS A 567 25.15 10.74 12.78
C CYS A 567 26.02 10.86 14.03
N SER A 568 25.51 11.47 15.11
CA SER A 568 26.19 11.61 16.39
C SER A 568 26.01 10.38 17.26
N SER A 569 27.14 9.77 17.65
CA SER A 569 27.17 8.66 18.61
C SER A 569 26.51 9.04 19.94
N ILE A 570 26.76 10.24 20.44
CA ILE A 570 26.23 10.76 21.70
C ILE A 570 24.70 10.92 21.66
N LEU A 571 24.17 11.52 20.59
CA LEU A 571 22.71 11.69 20.46
C LEU A 571 22.01 10.35 20.28
N TYR A 572 22.63 9.41 19.57
CA TYR A 572 22.12 8.05 19.43
C TYR A 572 22.15 7.29 20.76
N ASP A 573 23.20 7.49 21.57
CA ASP A 573 23.31 6.92 22.92
C ASP A 573 22.15 7.39 23.82
N ARG A 574 21.86 8.70 23.82
CA ARG A 574 20.69 9.27 24.53
C ARG A 574 19.38 8.62 24.08
N PHE A 575 19.22 8.39 22.77
CA PHE A 575 18.06 7.67 22.23
C PHE A 575 17.96 6.24 22.78
N ILE A 576 19.07 5.48 22.79
CA ILE A 576 19.08 4.11 23.30
C ILE A 576 18.74 4.08 24.79
N GLN A 577 19.40 4.91 25.60
CA GLN A 577 19.13 5.02 27.03
C GLN A 577 17.64 5.26 27.29
N TYR A 578 17.05 6.26 26.63
CA TYR A 578 15.63 6.59 26.76
C TYR A 578 14.72 5.44 26.35
N ILE A 579 14.99 4.83 25.19
CA ILE A 579 14.15 3.77 24.64
C ILE A 579 14.24 2.49 25.48
N ILE A 580 15.41 2.11 25.97
CA ILE A 580 15.60 0.90 26.76
C ILE A 580 14.85 1.00 28.10
N ILE A 581 14.81 2.18 28.71
CA ILE A 581 14.05 2.47 29.94
C ILE A 581 12.54 2.32 29.69
N HIS A 582 12.03 2.88 28.58
CA HIS A 582 10.59 2.94 28.31
C HIS A 582 10.03 1.78 27.47
N LYS A 583 10.88 0.88 26.97
CA LYS A 583 10.50 -0.19 26.02
C LYS A 583 9.34 -1.05 26.51
N ASP A 584 9.30 -1.41 27.79
CA ASP A 584 8.33 -2.37 28.32
C ASP A 584 6.92 -1.76 28.36
N LYS A 585 6.82 -0.48 28.74
CA LYS A 585 5.57 0.29 28.66
C LYS A 585 5.09 0.44 27.21
N LEU A 586 6.00 0.67 26.27
CA LEU A 586 5.68 0.77 24.84
C LEU A 586 5.26 -0.59 24.24
N PHE A 587 5.93 -1.68 24.61
CA PHE A 587 5.58 -3.03 24.19
C PHE A 587 4.23 -3.48 24.75
N ALA A 588 3.94 -3.19 26.01
CA ALA A 588 2.64 -3.47 26.61
C ALA A 588 1.51 -2.72 25.89
N PHE A 589 1.72 -1.44 25.56
CA PHE A 589 0.72 -0.64 24.86
C PHE A 589 0.49 -1.08 23.40
N TYR A 590 1.57 -1.31 22.64
CA TYR A 590 1.52 -1.70 21.23
C TYR A 590 1.44 -3.23 21.04
N GLY A 591 0.94 -3.95 22.04
CA GLY A 591 0.85 -5.40 22.09
C GLY A 591 -0.28 -6.02 21.28
N LYS A 592 -0.58 -7.28 21.58
CA LYS A 592 -1.51 -8.15 20.84
C LYS A 592 -2.90 -7.56 20.60
N ASP A 593 -3.41 -6.74 21.52
CA ASP A 593 -4.77 -6.18 21.42
C ASP A 593 -4.93 -5.22 20.22
N THR A 594 -3.82 -4.65 19.76
CA THR A 594 -3.80 -3.80 18.56
C THR A 594 -4.11 -4.58 17.28
N ALA A 595 -3.89 -5.91 17.25
CA ALA A 595 -4.16 -6.77 16.09
C ALA A 595 -5.61 -6.68 15.63
N LYS A 596 -6.55 -6.71 16.58
CA LYS A 596 -7.99 -6.59 16.33
C LYS A 596 -8.35 -5.27 15.64
N ASP A 597 -7.82 -4.17 16.16
CA ASP A 597 -8.08 -2.85 15.61
C ASP A 597 -7.48 -2.69 14.20
N ARG A 598 -6.26 -3.20 13.97
CA ARG A 598 -5.64 -3.21 12.64
C ARG A 598 -6.46 -3.98 11.63
N PHE A 599 -7.02 -5.11 12.03
CA PHE A 599 -7.91 -5.89 11.17
C PHE A 599 -9.19 -5.14 10.82
N PHE A 600 -9.84 -4.51 11.79
CA PHE A 600 -11.04 -3.70 11.53
C PHE A 600 -10.76 -2.49 10.65
N LEU A 601 -9.60 -1.85 10.82
CA LEU A 601 -9.15 -0.79 9.91
C LEU A 601 -8.90 -1.33 8.49
N TYR A 602 -8.29 -2.51 8.36
CA TYR A 602 -8.12 -3.18 7.07
C TYR A 602 -9.49 -3.43 6.40
N GLN A 603 -10.45 -4.03 7.12
CA GLN A 603 -11.81 -4.24 6.62
C GLN A 603 -12.53 -2.93 6.31
N GLY A 604 -12.31 -1.88 7.10
CA GLY A 604 -12.85 -0.55 6.87
C GLY A 604 -12.32 0.05 5.57
N ARG A 605 -11.01 -0.05 5.32
CA ARG A 605 -10.38 0.40 4.06
C ARG A 605 -10.86 -0.37 2.83
N GLN A 606 -11.23 -1.64 2.98
CA GLN A 606 -11.80 -2.44 1.88
C GLN A 606 -13.27 -2.09 1.61
N ARG A 607 -14.06 -1.81 2.66
CA ARG A 607 -15.50 -1.51 2.50
C ARG A 607 -15.80 -0.05 2.14
N ALA A 608 -15.00 0.90 2.62
CA ALA A 608 -15.25 2.32 2.40
C ALA A 608 -15.37 2.72 0.91
N PRO A 609 -14.53 2.22 -0.01
CA PRO A 609 -14.67 2.48 -1.44
C PRO A 609 -16.02 2.02 -2.01
N GLU A 610 -16.44 0.80 -1.66
CA GLU A 610 -17.72 0.23 -2.10
C GLU A 610 -18.91 1.01 -1.53
N ILE A 611 -18.82 1.48 -0.29
CA ILE A 611 -19.82 2.37 0.32
C ILE A 611 -19.89 3.71 -0.43
N MET A 612 -18.74 4.28 -0.82
CA MET A 612 -18.72 5.53 -1.57
C MET A 612 -19.38 5.41 -2.94
N VAL A 613 -19.14 4.31 -3.66
CA VAL A 613 -19.83 4.02 -4.92
C VAL A 613 -21.33 3.84 -4.67
N ASN A 614 -21.73 3.11 -3.63
CA ASN A 614 -23.15 2.98 -3.29
C ASN A 614 -23.81 4.33 -2.93
N MET A 615 -23.09 5.21 -2.23
CA MET A 615 -23.52 6.58 -1.96
C MET A 615 -23.71 7.39 -3.24
N LEU A 616 -22.84 7.19 -4.24
CA LEU A 616 -22.93 7.82 -5.54
C LEU A 616 -24.10 7.28 -6.36
N LEU A 617 -24.31 5.96 -6.40
CA LEU A 617 -25.28 5.31 -7.30
C LEU A 617 -26.70 5.30 -6.76
N ASN A 618 -26.89 4.90 -5.50
CA ASN A 618 -28.22 4.72 -4.91
C ASN A 618 -28.43 5.48 -3.59
N GLY A 619 -27.56 6.47 -3.35
CA GLY A 619 -27.57 7.36 -2.19
C GLY A 619 -27.13 6.74 -0.86
N ASP A 620 -27.08 5.41 -0.77
CA ASP A 620 -26.95 4.62 0.46
C ASP A 620 -27.70 5.26 1.66
N LYS A 621 -27.29 5.00 2.90
CA LYS A 621 -27.92 5.57 4.12
C LYS A 621 -27.79 7.08 4.22
N LYS A 622 -26.88 7.70 3.45
CA LYS A 622 -26.63 9.14 3.52
C LYS A 622 -27.82 9.90 2.96
N TYR A 623 -28.23 9.57 1.75
CA TYR A 623 -29.31 10.26 1.04
C TYR A 623 -30.65 9.49 1.09
N ASN A 624 -30.63 8.15 1.18
CA ASN A 624 -31.86 7.34 1.21
C ASN A 624 -32.43 7.19 2.64
N LYS A 625 -33.47 7.97 2.97
CA LYS A 625 -34.16 7.97 4.28
C LYS A 625 -34.77 6.59 4.62
N LYS A 626 -35.33 5.88 3.64
CA LYS A 626 -35.90 4.52 3.82
C LYS A 626 -34.82 3.53 4.31
N LYS A 627 -33.66 3.49 3.64
CA LYS A 627 -32.50 2.65 4.06
C LYS A 627 -31.98 3.03 5.44
N ARG A 628 -31.90 4.34 5.74
CA ARG A 628 -31.48 4.85 7.05
C ARG A 628 -32.42 4.41 8.17
N ASN A 629 -33.72 4.56 7.98
CA ASN A 629 -34.73 4.16 8.96
C ASN A 629 -34.77 2.63 9.17
N LYS A 630 -34.70 1.85 8.09
CA LYS A 630 -34.59 0.37 8.17
C LYS A 630 -33.37 -0.05 9.00
N THR A 631 -32.25 0.64 8.84
CA THR A 631 -31.03 0.38 9.62
C THR A 631 -31.21 0.76 11.09
N LYS A 632 -31.78 1.93 11.40
CA LYS A 632 -32.11 2.34 12.78
C LYS A 632 -33.03 1.32 13.46
N ARG A 633 -34.10 0.89 12.79
CA ARG A 633 -35.04 -0.12 13.30
C ARG A 633 -34.36 -1.47 13.54
N LYS A 634 -33.48 -1.93 12.63
CA LYS A 634 -32.66 -3.13 12.83
C LYS A 634 -31.71 -3.00 14.03
N LYS A 635 -31.07 -1.85 14.21
CA LYS A 635 -30.18 -1.58 15.35
C LYS A 635 -30.97 -1.60 16.66
N TRP A 636 -32.11 -0.91 16.70
CA TRP A 636 -33.01 -0.92 17.85
C TRP A 636 -33.50 -2.34 18.19
N ARG A 637 -33.92 -3.14 17.18
CA ARG A 637 -34.26 -4.56 17.39
C ARG A 637 -33.10 -5.39 17.92
N LYS A 638 -31.86 -5.17 17.44
CA LYS A 638 -30.67 -5.84 17.96
C LYS A 638 -30.38 -5.43 19.40
N MET A 639 -30.52 -4.15 19.73
CA MET A 639 -30.38 -3.65 21.10
C MET A 639 -31.45 -4.26 22.00
N LYS A 640 -32.72 -4.31 21.57
CA LYS A 640 -33.80 -4.98 22.31
C LYS A 640 -33.53 -6.47 22.50
N LYS A 641 -33.02 -7.18 21.48
CA LYS A 641 -32.62 -8.59 21.59
C LYS A 641 -31.40 -8.80 22.49
N ALA A 642 -30.41 -7.89 22.45
CA ALA A 642 -29.24 -7.95 23.32
C ALA A 642 -29.61 -7.62 24.77
N ALA A 643 -30.49 -6.65 24.98
CA ALA A 643 -31.08 -6.31 26.27
C ALA A 643 -31.93 -7.47 26.82
N LYS A 644 -32.74 -8.14 25.96
CA LYS A 644 -33.46 -9.34 26.34
C LYS A 644 -32.51 -10.48 26.71
N LYS A 645 -31.44 -10.72 25.93
CA LYS A 645 -30.42 -11.74 26.26
C LYS A 645 -29.59 -11.39 27.50
N SER A 646 -29.33 -10.11 27.76
CA SER A 646 -28.66 -9.67 28.99
C SER A 646 -29.61 -9.79 30.17
N ASN A 647 -30.88 -9.45 30.02
CA ASN A 647 -31.92 -9.69 31.03
C ASN A 647 -32.10 -11.18 31.29
N GLU A 648 -32.13 -12.06 30.27
CA GLU A 648 -32.15 -13.53 30.46
C GLU A 648 -30.87 -14.06 31.17
N ARG A 649 -29.70 -13.44 30.93
CA ARG A 649 -28.44 -13.75 31.64
C ARG A 649 -28.42 -13.22 33.06
N LEU A 650 -29.04 -12.05 33.29
CA LEU A 650 -29.22 -11.43 34.59
C LEU A 650 -30.29 -12.18 35.38
N ASP A 651 -31.38 -12.65 34.77
CA ASP A 651 -32.44 -13.49 35.34
C ASP A 651 -31.91 -14.87 35.74
N ARG A 652 -30.97 -15.46 34.98
CA ARG A 652 -30.22 -16.65 35.43
C ARG A 652 -29.34 -16.38 36.66
N LYS A 653 -28.83 -15.15 36.83
CA LYS A 653 -28.05 -14.71 38.00
C LYS A 653 -28.93 -14.16 39.15
N ALA A 654 -30.14 -13.70 38.85
CA ALA A 654 -31.11 -13.11 39.78
C ALA A 654 -32.11 -14.15 40.31
N ARG A 655 -32.32 -15.28 39.61
CA ARG A 655 -32.91 -16.50 40.21
C ARG A 655 -32.06 -17.09 41.33
N ALA A 656 -30.79 -16.70 41.44
CA ALA A 656 -29.92 -16.99 42.59
C ALA A 656 -30.02 -15.93 43.72
N LYS A 657 -30.80 -14.86 43.54
CA LYS A 657 -31.00 -13.77 44.52
C LYS A 657 -32.38 -13.11 44.28
N LYS A 658 -33.47 -13.74 44.73
CA LYS A 658 -34.82 -13.15 44.65
C LYS A 658 -35.27 -12.69 46.04
N LYS A 659 -35.45 -11.38 46.24
CA LYS A 659 -36.53 -10.77 47.07
C LYS A 659 -36.46 -9.23 47.06
N ILE A 660 -37.62 -8.63 46.75
CA ILE A 660 -38.16 -7.30 47.16
C ILE A 660 -38.03 -6.09 46.18
N ASN A 661 -39.18 -5.85 45.54
CA ASN A 661 -40.00 -4.65 45.21
C ASN A 661 -39.52 -3.40 44.43
N ASP A 662 -40.48 -3.00 43.60
CA ASP A 662 -40.59 -1.98 42.55
C ASP A 662 -41.06 -0.59 43.07
N ASN A 663 -40.86 0.46 42.24
CA ASN A 663 -41.92 1.37 41.76
C ASN A 663 -41.39 2.45 40.76
N ASP A 664 -41.91 2.42 39.52
CA ASP A 664 -42.56 3.47 38.67
C ASP A 664 -42.15 4.97 38.72
N VAL A 665 -42.27 5.85 37.70
CA VAL A 665 -42.79 5.83 36.30
C VAL A 665 -42.34 7.12 35.53
N SER A 666 -42.41 7.02 34.19
CA SER A 666 -42.33 7.96 33.04
C SER A 666 -42.21 9.50 33.14
N GLY A 667 -41.51 10.08 32.15
CA GLY A 667 -41.66 11.48 31.71
C GLY A 667 -41.32 11.67 30.22
N THR A 668 -42.12 12.46 29.52
CA THR A 668 -42.38 12.53 28.07
C THR A 668 -41.42 13.42 27.26
N VAL A 669 -41.33 13.10 25.96
CA VAL A 669 -40.47 13.75 24.95
C VAL A 669 -41.16 14.98 24.36
N GLY A 670 -40.61 16.18 24.61
CA GLY A 670 -40.97 17.43 23.92
C GLY A 670 -40.02 17.72 22.75
N THR A 671 -40.51 17.67 21.52
CA THR A 671 -39.80 18.13 20.32
C THR A 671 -40.16 19.58 20.03
N HIS A 672 -39.29 20.53 20.37
CA HIS A 672 -39.38 21.91 19.88
C HIS A 672 -38.78 21.99 18.48
N ASP A 673 -39.65 22.18 17.49
CA ASP A 673 -39.31 22.42 16.09
C ASP A 673 -38.93 23.90 15.93
N VAL A 674 -37.62 24.19 15.89
CA VAL A 674 -37.11 25.53 15.56
C VAL A 674 -37.11 25.66 14.05
N THR A 675 -37.99 26.51 13.53
CA THR A 675 -38.11 26.92 12.13
C THR A 675 -36.76 27.46 11.61
N LYS A 676 -36.06 26.61 10.86
CA LYS A 676 -34.80 26.99 10.20
C LYS A 676 -35.08 27.81 8.95
N SER A 677 -34.71 29.09 9.03
CA SER A 677 -34.47 30.03 7.93
C SER A 677 -34.02 29.36 6.62
N ASN A 678 -34.54 29.84 5.50
CA ASN A 678 -34.26 29.43 4.13
C ASN A 678 -32.76 29.30 3.82
N LYS A 679 -32.22 28.11 4.09
CA LYS A 679 -30.96 27.63 3.50
C LYS A 679 -31.29 26.94 2.19
N TRP A 680 -30.55 27.28 1.14
CA TRP A 680 -30.52 26.51 -0.10
C TRP A 680 -30.37 25.01 0.22
N LYS A 681 -31.26 24.18 -0.33
CA LYS A 681 -31.29 22.73 -0.15
C LYS A 681 -31.20 22.07 -1.52
N PRO A 682 -30.33 21.06 -1.70
CA PRO A 682 -30.36 20.21 -2.89
C PRO A 682 -31.74 19.58 -3.09
N SER A 683 -32.05 19.19 -4.33
CA SER A 683 -33.31 18.50 -4.62
C SER A 683 -33.45 17.19 -3.83
N LYS A 684 -34.70 16.70 -3.72
CA LYS A 684 -35.01 15.49 -2.96
C LYS A 684 -34.24 14.29 -3.54
N PHE A 685 -33.95 13.31 -2.69
CA PHE A 685 -33.26 12.11 -3.15
C PHE A 685 -34.16 11.28 -4.06
N GLU A 686 -33.78 11.16 -5.32
CA GLU A 686 -34.37 10.24 -6.29
C GLU A 686 -33.37 9.18 -6.71
N TYR A 687 -33.86 7.99 -7.03
CA TYR A 687 -33.07 6.86 -7.51
C TYR A 687 -33.95 5.98 -8.36
N ASP A 688 -33.74 6.07 -9.67
CA ASP A 688 -34.36 5.20 -10.63
C ASP A 688 -33.55 3.90 -10.76
N LYS A 689 -34.24 2.76 -10.69
CA LYS A 689 -33.65 1.43 -10.85
C LYS A 689 -33.78 0.90 -12.28
N SER A 690 -34.58 1.55 -13.12
CA SER A 690 -34.75 1.18 -14.53
C SER A 690 -33.57 1.66 -15.38
N LYS A 691 -33.00 2.82 -15.02
CA LYS A 691 -31.91 3.46 -15.77
C LYS A 691 -30.52 2.98 -15.36
N VAL A 692 -29.64 2.79 -16.35
CA VAL A 692 -28.23 2.39 -16.13
C VAL A 692 -27.42 3.61 -15.67
N PRO A 693 -26.64 3.55 -14.58
CA PRO A 693 -25.79 4.66 -14.19
C PRO A 693 -24.68 4.95 -15.21
N LEU A 694 -24.68 6.15 -15.77
CA LEU A 694 -23.64 6.66 -16.68
C LEU A 694 -22.80 7.70 -15.94
N ILE A 695 -21.57 7.34 -15.59
CA ILE A 695 -20.68 8.18 -14.78
C ILE A 695 -19.76 9.00 -15.68
N VAL A 696 -20.01 10.30 -15.78
CA VAL A 696 -19.13 11.26 -16.45
C VAL A 696 -18.09 11.75 -15.44
N PHE A 697 -16.84 11.30 -15.60
CA PHE A 697 -15.77 11.48 -14.63
C PHE A 697 -14.76 12.52 -15.10
N GLY A 698 -14.62 13.61 -14.34
CA GLY A 698 -13.61 14.63 -14.63
C GLY A 698 -12.17 14.09 -14.57
N THR A 699 -11.34 14.44 -15.56
CA THR A 699 -9.97 13.94 -15.70
C THR A 699 -8.91 14.78 -14.98
N GLY A 700 -9.30 15.90 -14.36
CA GLY A 700 -8.37 16.88 -13.78
C GLY A 700 -7.51 16.34 -12.63
N MET A 701 -7.95 15.25 -11.99
CA MET A 701 -7.25 14.55 -10.91
C MET A 701 -6.51 13.26 -11.35
N VAL A 702 -6.62 12.85 -12.61
CA VAL A 702 -5.92 11.67 -13.14
C VAL A 702 -4.40 11.91 -13.08
N GLY A 703 -3.63 10.89 -12.64
CA GLY A 703 -2.17 10.98 -12.49
C GLY A 703 -1.67 11.81 -11.29
N LYS A 704 -2.53 12.57 -10.60
CA LYS A 704 -2.13 13.48 -9.50
C LYS A 704 -2.22 12.86 -8.09
N ASP A 705 -2.50 11.55 -8.01
CA ASP A 705 -2.69 10.79 -6.76
C ASP A 705 -1.46 10.76 -5.83
N LEU A 706 -0.25 10.91 -6.39
CA LEU A 706 1.02 10.85 -5.66
C LEU A 706 1.55 12.22 -5.20
N VAL A 707 0.98 13.32 -5.70
CA VAL A 707 1.42 14.67 -5.40
C VAL A 707 0.95 15.05 -3.99
N LYS A 708 1.89 15.17 -3.04
CA LYS A 708 1.61 15.52 -1.64
C LYS A 708 1.47 17.04 -1.51
N LEU A 709 0.33 17.51 -0.98
CA LEU A 709 0.14 18.90 -0.55
C LEU A 709 0.03 18.94 0.97
N ARG A 710 0.68 19.93 1.61
CA ARG A 710 0.68 20.07 3.07
C ARG A 710 -0.75 20.16 3.60
N GLY A 711 -1.09 19.34 4.59
CA GLY A 711 -2.43 19.31 5.21
C GLY A 711 -3.51 18.56 4.43
N LEU A 712 -3.25 18.06 3.22
CA LEU A 712 -4.22 17.31 2.41
C LEU A 712 -3.79 15.84 2.23
N ARG A 713 -4.74 14.92 2.43
CA ARG A 713 -4.53 13.49 2.21
C ARG A 713 -4.71 13.16 0.72
N HIS A 714 -3.93 12.24 0.17
CA HIS A 714 -3.82 11.97 -1.28
C HIS A 714 -4.14 10.51 -1.63
N GLY A 715 -4.42 10.22 -2.92
CA GLY A 715 -4.64 8.87 -3.45
C GLY A 715 -6.04 8.28 -3.30
N VAL A 716 -7.00 9.03 -2.74
CA VAL A 716 -8.38 8.56 -2.55
C VAL A 716 -9.16 8.61 -3.88
N THR A 717 -8.91 9.60 -4.71
CA THR A 717 -9.58 9.78 -6.01
C THR A 717 -9.26 8.66 -6.98
N GLY A 718 -7.99 8.31 -7.23
CA GLY A 718 -7.72 7.18 -8.11
C GLY A 718 -8.05 5.82 -7.49
N MET A 719 -8.12 5.71 -6.15
CA MET A 719 -8.73 4.54 -5.52
C MET A 719 -10.22 4.44 -5.89
N PHE A 720 -10.97 5.54 -5.79
CA PHE A 720 -12.38 5.61 -6.14
C PHE A 720 -12.61 5.29 -7.62
N TYR A 721 -11.80 5.87 -8.52
CA TYR A 721 -11.84 5.57 -9.95
C TYR A 721 -11.61 4.07 -10.24
N ARG A 722 -10.61 3.44 -9.60
CA ARG A 722 -10.39 1.99 -9.72
C ARG A 722 -11.59 1.17 -9.25
N THR A 723 -12.29 1.61 -8.20
CA THR A 723 -13.52 0.94 -7.75
C THR A 723 -14.65 1.11 -8.76
N LEU A 724 -14.80 2.28 -9.40
CA LEU A 724 -15.77 2.48 -10.47
C LEU A 724 -15.49 1.57 -11.67
N LYS A 725 -14.26 1.54 -12.20
CA LYS A 725 -13.89 0.63 -13.31
C LYS A 725 -14.06 -0.84 -12.96
N LYS A 726 -13.89 -1.22 -11.69
CA LYS A 726 -14.21 -2.58 -11.23
C LYS A 726 -15.71 -2.88 -11.35
N ARG A 727 -16.59 -1.97 -10.92
CA ARG A 727 -18.05 -2.11 -11.02
C ARG A 727 -18.54 -2.05 -12.47
N GLU A 728 -17.89 -1.26 -13.31
CA GLU A 728 -18.12 -1.24 -14.76
C GLU A 728 -17.84 -2.60 -15.38
N LYS A 729 -16.70 -3.22 -15.04
CA LYS A 729 -16.38 -4.59 -15.47
C LYS A 729 -17.41 -5.63 -14.97
N GLU A 730 -18.01 -5.39 -13.81
CA GLU A 730 -19.10 -6.22 -13.27
C GLU A 730 -20.45 -5.94 -13.95
N GLY A 731 -20.51 -4.96 -14.87
CA GLY A 731 -21.69 -4.56 -15.64
C GLY A 731 -22.74 -3.84 -14.83
N GLU A 732 -22.32 -3.06 -13.82
CA GLU A 732 -23.23 -2.32 -12.93
C GLU A 732 -23.39 -0.83 -13.29
N LEU A 733 -22.47 -0.27 -14.08
CA LEU A 733 -22.41 1.14 -14.49
C LEU A 733 -21.48 1.31 -15.70
N LEU A 734 -21.52 2.48 -16.35
CA LEU A 734 -20.52 2.93 -17.34
C LEU A 734 -19.71 4.11 -16.80
N VAL A 735 -18.42 4.20 -17.13
CA VAL A 735 -17.56 5.34 -16.76
C VAL A 735 -16.93 5.97 -18.00
N VAL A 736 -17.25 7.23 -18.24
CA VAL A 736 -16.77 8.03 -19.38
C VAL A 736 -15.95 9.22 -18.88
N PRO A 737 -14.73 9.46 -19.38
CA PRO A 737 -13.92 10.61 -18.97
C PRO A 737 -14.40 11.93 -19.61
N ILE A 738 -14.18 13.06 -18.93
CA ILE A 738 -14.38 14.41 -19.48
C ILE A 738 -13.21 15.34 -19.12
N ASP A 739 -12.79 16.22 -20.04
CA ASP A 739 -11.82 17.29 -19.72
C ASP A 739 -12.49 18.38 -18.87
N GLU A 740 -11.85 18.75 -17.76
CA GLU A 740 -12.31 19.73 -16.78
C GLU A 740 -11.84 21.17 -17.06
N PHE A 741 -11.33 21.46 -18.26
CA PHE A 741 -10.80 22.80 -18.56
C PHE A 741 -11.80 23.91 -18.23
N LYS A 742 -11.38 24.84 -17.36
CA LYS A 742 -12.16 26.00 -16.83
C LYS A 742 -13.49 25.67 -16.13
N THR A 743 -13.84 24.41 -15.88
CA THR A 743 -15.14 24.04 -15.26
C THR A 743 -15.36 24.66 -13.89
N SER A 744 -14.31 24.84 -13.10
CA SER A 744 -14.40 25.49 -11.78
C SER A 744 -14.30 27.02 -11.77
N ARG A 745 -14.08 27.65 -12.94
CA ARG A 745 -13.91 29.11 -13.10
C ARG A 745 -15.08 29.78 -13.81
N ILE A 746 -15.70 29.09 -14.76
CA ILE A 746 -16.85 29.62 -15.49
C ILE A 746 -18.10 29.47 -14.62
N CYS A 747 -18.90 30.52 -14.51
CA CYS A 747 -20.17 30.46 -13.82
C CYS A 747 -21.17 29.60 -14.61
N ASN A 748 -21.76 28.59 -13.97
CA ASN A 748 -22.68 27.69 -14.66
C ASN A 748 -23.97 28.35 -15.18
N ILE A 749 -24.43 29.42 -14.52
CA ILE A 749 -25.63 30.18 -14.95
C ILE A 749 -25.29 31.09 -16.15
N CYS A 750 -24.45 32.11 -15.96
CA CYS A 750 -24.20 33.11 -17.01
C CYS A 750 -23.09 32.75 -18.01
N LYS A 751 -22.45 31.57 -17.86
CA LYS A 751 -21.40 31.05 -18.75
C LYS A 751 -20.16 31.94 -18.92
N THR A 752 -19.94 32.93 -18.05
CA THR A 752 -18.76 33.81 -18.08
C THR A 752 -17.64 33.36 -17.12
N ASP A 753 -16.38 33.59 -17.47
CA ASP A 753 -15.19 33.35 -16.63
C ASP A 753 -15.00 34.48 -15.62
N THR A 754 -15.99 34.64 -14.73
CA THR A 754 -16.08 35.77 -13.79
C THR A 754 -16.18 35.33 -12.33
N LEU A 755 -15.91 34.05 -12.02
CA LEU A 755 -15.94 33.57 -10.65
C LEU A 755 -14.68 34.01 -9.89
N TYR A 756 -14.89 34.68 -8.76
CA TYR A 756 -13.83 35.07 -7.82
C TYR A 756 -14.16 34.59 -6.42
N LYS A 757 -13.18 34.62 -5.53
CA LYS A 757 -13.33 34.16 -4.14
C LYS A 757 -14.30 35.06 -3.36
N ALA A 758 -15.26 34.45 -2.65
CA ALA A 758 -16.16 35.18 -1.77
C ALA A 758 -15.41 35.82 -0.58
N SER A 759 -15.73 37.07 -0.25
CA SER A 759 -15.22 37.77 0.94
C SER A 759 -15.60 37.01 2.22
N HIS A 760 -14.78 37.15 3.28
CA HIS A 760 -14.97 36.49 4.59
C HIS A 760 -14.98 34.94 4.60
N THR A 761 -14.58 34.28 3.51
CA THR A 761 -14.44 32.81 3.46
C THR A 761 -12.97 32.34 3.50
N ARG A 762 -12.69 31.29 4.28
CA ARG A 762 -11.37 30.65 4.30
C ARG A 762 -11.17 29.75 3.07
N GLY A 763 -10.38 30.23 2.11
CA GLY A 763 -9.96 29.50 0.89
C GLY A 763 -10.91 29.62 -0.30
N PHE A 764 -10.62 28.90 -1.40
CA PHE A 764 -11.36 28.95 -2.68
C PHE A 764 -12.55 27.97 -2.76
N GLY A 765 -13.23 27.71 -1.64
CA GLY A 765 -14.35 26.75 -1.60
C GLY A 765 -15.69 27.33 -2.02
N VAL A 766 -15.84 28.66 -1.88
CA VAL A 766 -17.04 29.43 -2.21
C VAL A 766 -16.62 30.55 -3.16
N LEU A 767 -17.33 30.67 -4.26
CA LEU A 767 -17.07 31.63 -5.33
C LEU A 767 -18.28 32.53 -5.54
N VAL A 768 -18.05 33.77 -5.99
CA VAL A 768 -19.10 34.71 -6.40
C VAL A 768 -18.89 35.02 -7.87
N CYS A 769 -19.96 35.02 -8.66
CA CYS A 769 -19.93 35.49 -10.04
C CYS A 769 -19.99 37.01 -10.08
N LYS A 770 -19.08 37.68 -10.80
CA LYS A 770 -19.15 39.15 -10.96
C LYS A 770 -20.39 39.60 -11.74
N THR A 771 -20.83 38.81 -12.70
CA THR A 771 -21.96 39.13 -13.60
C THR A 771 -23.30 38.90 -12.93
N CYS A 772 -23.66 37.66 -12.62
CA CYS A 772 -24.99 37.33 -12.08
C CYS A 772 -25.05 37.31 -10.54
N LYS A 773 -23.97 37.72 -9.86
CA LYS A 773 -23.85 37.79 -8.39
C LYS A 773 -24.14 36.48 -7.64
N THR A 774 -24.29 35.37 -8.34
CA THR A 774 -24.61 34.08 -7.74
C THR A 774 -23.43 33.58 -6.90
N LEU A 775 -23.76 33.11 -5.70
CA LEU A 775 -22.82 32.44 -4.80
C LEU A 775 -22.78 30.93 -5.11
N TRP A 776 -21.60 30.44 -5.45
CA TRP A 776 -21.35 29.05 -5.83
C TRP A 776 -20.50 28.32 -4.81
N GLN A 777 -20.89 27.08 -4.48
CA GLN A 777 -19.90 26.11 -4.03
C GLN A 777 -19.10 25.65 -5.25
N ARG A 778 -17.77 25.82 -5.20
CA ARG A 778 -16.88 25.65 -6.36
C ARG A 778 -17.07 24.29 -7.07
N ASP A 779 -17.12 23.22 -6.29
CA ASP A 779 -17.16 21.85 -6.82
C ASP A 779 -18.56 21.53 -7.43
N VAL A 780 -19.64 22.06 -6.85
CA VAL A 780 -20.99 21.99 -7.42
C VAL A 780 -21.03 22.72 -8.77
N ASN A 781 -20.47 23.93 -8.85
CA ASN A 781 -20.39 24.67 -10.12
C ASN A 781 -19.63 23.87 -11.19
N ALA A 782 -18.48 23.29 -10.83
CA ALA A 782 -17.70 22.44 -11.72
C ALA A 782 -18.51 21.23 -12.21
N SER A 783 -19.20 20.52 -11.31
CA SER A 783 -20.05 19.38 -11.66
C SER A 783 -21.19 19.74 -12.62
N LYS A 784 -21.85 20.89 -12.41
CA LYS A 784 -22.90 21.38 -13.31
C LYS A 784 -22.35 21.84 -14.66
N ASN A 785 -21.12 22.38 -14.70
CA ASN A 785 -20.48 22.72 -15.97
C ASN A 785 -20.11 21.48 -16.77
N MET A 786 -19.67 20.40 -16.13
CA MET A 786 -19.46 19.12 -16.82
C MET A 786 -20.74 18.57 -17.43
N MET A 787 -21.87 18.70 -16.74
CA MET A 787 -23.17 18.40 -17.32
C MET A 787 -23.43 19.24 -18.56
N SER A 788 -23.29 20.56 -18.45
CA SER A 788 -23.50 21.48 -19.58
C SER A 788 -22.63 21.14 -20.79
N ILE A 789 -21.40 20.70 -20.57
CA ILE A 789 -20.50 20.27 -21.65
C ILE A 789 -20.97 18.95 -22.25
N ALA A 790 -21.29 17.96 -21.42
CA ALA A 790 -21.73 16.65 -21.88
C ALA A 790 -23.05 16.73 -22.66
N SER A 791 -24.04 17.48 -22.16
CA SER A 791 -25.30 17.71 -22.87
C SER A 791 -25.09 18.35 -24.24
N SER A 792 -24.19 19.35 -24.33
CA SER A 792 -23.84 20.00 -25.61
C SER A 792 -23.21 19.00 -26.60
N ILE A 793 -22.38 18.08 -26.12
CA ILE A 793 -21.77 17.04 -26.96
C ILE A 793 -22.82 16.03 -27.42
N TRP A 794 -23.70 15.59 -26.53
CA TRP A 794 -24.77 14.64 -26.84
C TRP A 794 -25.84 15.21 -27.79
N ASN A 795 -26.00 16.53 -27.83
CA ASN A 795 -26.83 17.25 -28.80
C ASN A 795 -26.11 17.54 -30.13
N GLN A 796 -24.87 17.06 -30.32
CA GLN A 796 -24.05 17.32 -31.51
C GLN A 796 -23.64 18.80 -31.71
N ASP A 797 -23.90 19.69 -30.75
CA ASP A 797 -23.41 21.08 -30.74
C ASP A 797 -21.88 21.19 -30.51
N GLY A 798 -21.25 20.06 -30.18
CA GLY A 798 -19.85 19.98 -29.81
C GLY A 798 -19.56 20.61 -28.45
N ARG A 799 -18.27 20.74 -28.12
CA ARG A 799 -17.84 21.31 -26.82
C ARG A 799 -18.01 22.83 -26.81
N PRO A 800 -18.67 23.45 -25.82
CA PRO A 800 -18.85 24.90 -25.82
C PRO A 800 -17.51 25.66 -25.75
N THR A 801 -17.40 26.76 -26.52
CA THR A 801 -16.16 27.52 -26.74
C THR A 801 -15.48 27.96 -25.43
N ALA A 802 -16.25 28.36 -24.43
CA ALA A 802 -15.73 28.76 -23.13
C ALA A 802 -14.90 27.67 -22.41
N PHE A 803 -15.17 26.39 -22.72
CA PHE A 803 -14.52 25.23 -22.12
C PHE A 803 -13.50 24.54 -23.06
N LYS A 804 -13.21 25.08 -24.25
CA LYS A 804 -12.16 24.59 -25.15
C LYS A 804 -10.79 25.11 -24.71
N ARG A 805 -9.73 24.29 -24.88
CA ARG A 805 -8.34 24.74 -24.77
C ARG A 805 -8.00 25.47 -26.08
N VAL A 806 -7.43 26.67 -25.97
CA VAL A 806 -6.88 27.41 -27.11
C VAL A 806 -5.53 26.80 -27.45
#